data_AF-W7Y9L6-F1
#
_entry.id   AF-W7Y9L6-F1
#
_cell.length_a   1.000
_cell.length_b   1.000
_cell.length_c   1.000
_cell.angle_alpha   90.00
_cell.angle_beta   90.00
_cell.angle_gamma   90.00
#
_symmetry.space_group_name_H-M   'P 1'
#
loop_
_entity.id
_entity.type
_entity.pdbx_description
1 polymer ?
#
loop_
_entity_poly.entity_id
_entity_poly.type
_entity_poly.pdbx_seq_one_letter_code
_entity_poly.pdbx_strand_id
1 'polypeptide(L)'
;MITRNKWVALGLSICLLLTCLPSFSFAAAAAVPNPWKQENIGSPTLAGSASYDATLDQFSVSGSGTDIWNKSDQFNYVYQPWTGDGSIIALISSQTNSHDFAKAGIMFRETLKSDSKHVDLLLTPSNGYTFQYRTETGGASLSEKIASTSPSWVNLERKGNVIKGYVSNNGLNWGDLGNLTINMNASLYVGLAVSSHSVSKLSTATFDQVKINATGDVFPPTEPTNVQATSVTSTTATLSWTASLDDVGVTGYDLYKNDIVVKANITGTTYTYTGLTADTTYVFTVKAKDAAGNISKASNPLSVKTSTQADTQSPSIPTGLTSSSKTSSSVALSWTASTDNVSVYEYDIYSNGSIVGTTASNSYNVTGLSANTTYSFTVKARDLAGNISAASKALSVKTNAASSDPYTPEVVATDLETPWAIDFAPDGRIFFTERNSGRVRVVVNGQLKSSPVITLGAPFYYMPKSEGGLLGLALDPNFATNHYIYVYHSYKTSDNKVANQVVRLKENNNKATLDKVLITNLPGAVYHNGGRLKIGPDQKLYFSDGNYGNKDDTLSFLGGKIFRLNLDGSIPSDNPFGSKSPIYSRGHRNPQGLAWQPGTNLLLESEHGESSHDEINLIQPGNHYGWPTYEGGDQDHTGITPPLIYANGTTWAPSGITFVTKGPWAGNLLVANLKGKQIIRMVIGQKNGKPTIDSDSLNYLYVNKYGRIRDIVEAPDGSLYFVTSNNGDKNGDGTPDKLVRLAPNF
;
A
#
# COMPACT_ATOMS: atom_id res chain seq x y z
N MET A 1 -14.57 -74.37 44.19
CA MET A 1 -13.99 -74.12 45.53
C MET A 1 -12.54 -73.68 45.31
N ILE A 2 -12.22 -72.47 45.77
CA ILE A 2 -10.87 -71.90 45.92
C ILE A 2 -10.20 -71.29 44.65
N THR A 3 -9.83 -70.01 44.81
CA THR A 3 -8.93 -69.12 44.02
C THR A 3 -9.50 -68.38 42.80
N ARG A 4 -9.14 -67.14 42.47
CA ARG A 4 -8.49 -65.99 43.14
C ARG A 4 -8.66 -64.79 42.18
N ASN A 5 -8.96 -63.62 42.73
CA ASN A 5 -8.66 -62.27 42.24
C ASN A 5 -9.12 -61.83 40.83
N LYS A 6 -10.37 -61.42 40.73
CA LYS A 6 -10.78 -60.18 40.03
C LYS A 6 -11.75 -59.45 40.96
N TRP A 7 -11.75 -58.12 40.97
CA TRP A 7 -12.62 -57.22 41.77
C TRP A 7 -12.14 -56.87 43.18
N VAL A 8 -11.10 -56.04 43.28
CA VAL A 8 -10.96 -55.05 44.35
C VAL A 8 -10.46 -53.75 43.71
N ALA A 9 -11.06 -52.63 44.11
CA ALA A 9 -10.82 -51.24 43.68
C ALA A 9 -11.66 -50.73 42.48
N LEU A 10 -12.98 -50.92 42.55
CA LEU A 10 -13.92 -49.93 42.02
C LEU A 10 -14.04 -48.80 43.06
N GLY A 11 -13.02 -47.96 43.13
CA GLY A 11 -12.90 -46.86 44.09
C GLY A 11 -11.49 -46.24 43.99
N LEU A 12 -11.43 -44.98 43.55
CA LEU A 12 -10.22 -44.19 43.22
C LEU A 12 -9.51 -44.53 41.89
N SER A 13 -10.12 -44.17 40.74
CA SER A 13 -9.41 -43.70 39.53
C SER A 13 -10.33 -43.00 38.50
N ILE A 14 -11.40 -42.34 38.97
CA ILE A 14 -12.16 -41.34 38.18
C ILE A 14 -12.17 -40.02 38.97
N CYS A 15 -10.97 -39.57 39.37
CA CYS A 15 -10.75 -38.25 39.97
C CYS A 15 -9.38 -37.66 39.59
N LEU A 16 -8.77 -38.13 38.50
CA LEU A 16 -7.44 -37.67 38.09
C LEU A 16 -7.31 -37.59 36.55
N LEU A 17 -8.22 -36.87 35.89
CA LEU A 17 -8.02 -36.39 34.51
C LEU A 17 -8.98 -35.24 34.13
N LEU A 18 -9.40 -34.45 35.13
CA LEU A 18 -10.12 -33.19 34.95
C LEU A 18 -9.47 -32.03 35.72
N THR A 19 -8.18 -32.15 36.03
CA THR A 19 -7.39 -31.10 36.70
C THR A 19 -6.05 -30.98 35.95
N CYS A 20 -5.89 -29.86 35.23
CA CYS A 20 -4.73 -29.40 34.44
C CYS A 20 -5.01 -29.19 32.93
N LEU A 21 -6.21 -28.75 32.56
CA LEU A 21 -6.29 -27.85 31.41
C LEU A 21 -5.82 -26.47 31.89
N PRO A 22 -4.84 -25.81 31.25
CA PRO A 22 -4.58 -24.40 31.52
C PRO A 22 -5.88 -23.66 31.25
N SER A 23 -6.47 -23.13 32.32
CA SER A 23 -7.53 -22.15 32.21
C SER A 23 -6.86 -20.91 31.66
N PHE A 24 -6.89 -20.74 30.34
CA PHE A 24 -6.67 -19.43 29.74
C PHE A 24 -7.85 -18.57 30.20
N SER A 25 -7.72 -17.93 31.36
CA SER A 25 -8.61 -16.83 31.70
C SER A 25 -8.24 -15.71 30.75
N PHE A 26 -8.99 -15.58 29.65
CA PHE A 26 -9.08 -14.29 28.98
C PHE A 26 -9.55 -13.31 30.03
N ALA A 27 -8.72 -12.31 30.37
CA ALA A 27 -9.16 -11.23 31.22
C ALA A 27 -10.41 -10.62 30.58
N ALA A 28 -11.55 -10.68 31.28
CA ALA A 28 -12.78 -10.08 30.77
C ALA A 28 -12.56 -8.57 30.63
N ALA A 29 -12.94 -7.99 29.50
CA ALA A 29 -12.85 -6.55 29.26
C ALA A 29 -13.56 -5.80 30.41
N ALA A 30 -12.83 -4.89 31.06
CA ALA A 30 -13.30 -4.19 32.26
C ALA A 30 -14.08 -2.93 31.89
N ALA A 31 -14.73 -2.30 32.89
CA ALA A 31 -15.31 -0.96 32.73
C ALA A 31 -14.25 0.03 32.23
N VAL A 32 -14.69 1.09 31.54
CA VAL A 32 -13.78 2.15 31.07
C VAL A 32 -12.92 2.71 32.22
N PRO A 33 -11.60 2.90 32.02
CA PRO A 33 -10.68 3.23 33.10
C PRO A 33 -10.81 4.70 33.51
N ASN A 34 -10.66 5.01 34.79
CA ASN A 34 -10.58 6.40 35.25
C ASN A 34 -9.42 7.14 34.54
N PRO A 35 -9.60 8.39 34.04
CA PRO A 35 -10.74 9.29 34.24
C PRO A 35 -11.83 9.24 33.16
N TRP A 36 -11.84 8.22 32.30
CA TRP A 36 -12.88 8.03 31.31
C TRP A 36 -14.22 7.68 31.96
N LYS A 37 -15.28 8.24 31.39
CA LYS A 37 -16.69 7.98 31.71
C LYS A 37 -17.42 7.59 30.43
N GLN A 38 -18.63 7.05 30.57
CA GLN A 38 -19.50 6.72 29.43
C GLN A 38 -20.90 7.29 29.63
N GLU A 39 -21.51 7.81 28.57
CA GLU A 39 -22.92 8.22 28.56
C GLU A 39 -23.57 8.05 27.18
N ASN A 40 -24.85 7.65 27.17
CA ASN A 40 -25.66 7.60 25.96
C ASN A 40 -26.33 8.96 25.74
N ILE A 41 -25.84 9.73 24.76
CA ILE A 41 -26.32 11.08 24.48
C ILE A 41 -27.65 11.01 23.71
N GLY A 42 -28.63 11.82 24.12
CA GLY A 42 -29.93 11.95 23.43
C GLY A 42 -30.88 10.77 23.58
N SER A 43 -30.64 9.89 24.55
CA SER A 43 -31.51 8.77 24.91
C SER A 43 -31.86 7.85 23.73
N PRO A 44 -30.86 7.25 23.06
CA PRO A 44 -31.10 6.27 22.01
C PRO A 44 -31.92 5.08 22.53
N THR A 45 -32.80 4.52 21.70
CA THR A 45 -33.69 3.41 22.09
C THR A 45 -32.93 2.18 22.56
N LEU A 46 -31.79 1.86 21.93
CA LEU A 46 -30.86 0.84 22.41
C LEU A 46 -29.64 1.52 23.06
N ALA A 47 -29.43 1.27 24.35
CA ALA A 47 -28.24 1.79 25.03
C ALA A 47 -26.97 1.14 24.47
N GLY A 48 -25.98 1.97 24.14
CA GLY A 48 -24.62 1.53 23.87
C GLY A 48 -23.85 1.21 25.16
N SER A 49 -22.74 0.51 24.98
CA SER A 49 -21.82 0.09 26.04
C SER A 49 -20.37 0.36 25.65
N ALA A 50 -19.47 0.45 26.61
CA ALA A 50 -18.04 0.52 26.37
C ALA A 50 -17.27 -0.32 27.39
N SER A 51 -16.13 -0.85 26.95
CA SER A 51 -15.17 -1.57 27.76
C SER A 51 -13.74 -1.22 27.36
N TYR A 52 -12.79 -1.57 28.23
CA TYR A 52 -11.37 -1.35 28.00
C TYR A 52 -10.57 -2.61 28.30
N ASP A 53 -9.64 -2.92 27.41
CA ASP A 53 -8.66 -3.98 27.55
C ASP A 53 -7.29 -3.37 27.87
N ALA A 54 -6.86 -3.49 29.13
CA ALA A 54 -5.58 -2.97 29.59
C ALA A 54 -4.36 -3.70 29.00
N THR A 55 -4.53 -4.93 28.50
CA THR A 55 -3.43 -5.69 27.91
C THR A 55 -3.15 -5.26 26.47
N LEU A 56 -4.19 -4.79 25.77
CA LEU A 56 -4.12 -4.30 24.40
C LEU A 56 -4.06 -2.77 24.30
N ASP A 57 -4.27 -2.03 25.41
CA ASP A 57 -4.49 -0.58 25.42
C ASP A 57 -5.60 -0.16 24.43
N GLN A 58 -6.73 -0.87 24.48
CA GLN A 58 -7.81 -0.78 23.51
C GLN A 58 -9.17 -0.50 24.17
N PHE A 59 -9.91 0.46 23.62
CA PHE A 59 -11.33 0.68 23.92
C PHE A 59 -12.20 -0.09 22.92
N SER A 60 -13.27 -0.71 23.42
CA SER A 60 -14.37 -1.21 22.60
C SER A 60 -15.63 -0.42 22.94
N VAL A 61 -16.21 0.25 21.95
CA VAL A 61 -17.37 1.14 22.15
C VAL A 61 -18.47 0.76 21.18
N SER A 62 -19.65 0.45 21.72
CA SER A 62 -20.87 0.25 20.95
C SER A 62 -21.82 1.42 21.11
N GLY A 63 -22.54 1.78 20.06
CA GLY A 63 -23.53 2.84 20.09
C GLY A 63 -24.67 2.60 19.11
N SER A 64 -25.87 3.06 19.48
CA SER A 64 -27.02 3.15 18.59
C SER A 64 -27.51 4.60 18.51
N GLY A 65 -28.52 4.86 17.69
CA GLY A 65 -29.15 6.17 17.60
C GLY A 65 -29.47 6.57 16.18
N THR A 66 -30.30 7.60 16.04
CA THR A 66 -30.65 8.17 14.72
C THR A 66 -29.43 8.72 14.00
N ASP A 67 -28.67 9.62 14.62
CA ASP A 67 -27.39 10.11 14.10
C ASP A 67 -26.67 11.06 15.08
N ILE A 68 -25.41 11.38 14.81
CA ILE A 68 -24.76 12.63 15.26
C ILE A 68 -24.95 13.63 14.13
N TRP A 69 -26.09 14.32 14.08
CA TRP A 69 -26.46 15.22 12.98
C TRP A 69 -27.60 16.17 13.33
N ASN A 70 -27.82 17.19 12.50
CA ASN A 70 -28.92 18.13 12.60
C ASN A 70 -28.94 18.84 13.98
N LYS A 71 -30.10 18.99 14.63
CA LYS A 71 -30.27 19.75 15.88
C LYS A 71 -30.14 18.93 17.16
N SER A 72 -30.11 17.60 17.07
CA SER A 72 -30.05 16.72 18.24
C SER A 72 -29.37 15.42 17.90
N ASP A 73 -28.43 15.02 18.75
CA ASP A 73 -27.59 13.84 18.56
C ASP A 73 -28.11 12.62 19.32
N GLN A 74 -27.88 11.42 18.77
CA GLN A 74 -28.02 10.14 19.45
C GLN A 74 -26.82 9.22 19.18
N PHE A 75 -26.06 8.92 20.24
CA PHE A 75 -24.84 8.11 20.17
C PHE A 75 -24.37 7.68 21.58
N ASN A 76 -23.36 6.80 21.65
CA ASN A 76 -22.65 6.51 22.88
C ASN A 76 -21.33 7.29 22.93
N TYR A 77 -21.07 7.97 24.05
CA TYR A 77 -19.89 8.82 24.24
C TYR A 77 -19.03 8.31 25.38
N VAL A 78 -17.78 7.99 25.10
CA VAL A 78 -16.75 7.67 26.11
C VAL A 78 -15.84 8.88 26.24
N TYR A 79 -15.83 9.55 27.40
CA TYR A 79 -15.28 10.90 27.51
C TYR A 79 -14.54 11.20 28.80
N GLN A 80 -13.78 12.29 28.79
CA GLN A 80 -13.22 12.94 29.96
C GLN A 80 -13.63 14.42 30.00
N PRO A 81 -13.87 15.01 31.18
CA PRO A 81 -13.86 16.47 31.32
C PRO A 81 -12.50 17.04 30.93
N TRP A 82 -12.50 18.16 30.22
CA TRP A 82 -11.30 18.78 29.67
C TRP A 82 -11.38 20.29 29.79
N THR A 83 -10.24 20.97 29.87
CA THR A 83 -10.21 22.43 29.96
C THR A 83 -9.04 23.01 29.18
N GLY A 84 -9.33 24.03 28.36
CA GLY A 84 -8.33 24.79 27.62
C GLY A 84 -8.02 24.22 26.23
N ASP A 85 -6.75 24.38 25.84
CA ASP A 85 -6.19 23.96 24.55
C ASP A 85 -5.56 22.56 24.64
N GLY A 86 -5.35 21.95 23.47
CA GLY A 86 -4.63 20.69 23.32
C GLY A 86 -5.27 19.79 22.28
N SER A 87 -5.15 18.46 22.44
CA SER A 87 -5.49 17.52 21.36
C SER A 87 -6.06 16.20 21.87
N ILE A 88 -6.75 15.48 20.98
CA ILE A 88 -7.03 14.05 21.13
C ILE A 88 -6.64 13.33 19.85
N ILE A 89 -5.97 12.19 20.03
CA ILE A 89 -5.58 11.29 18.96
C ILE A 89 -6.09 9.87 19.24
N ALA A 90 -6.48 9.15 18.19
CA ALA A 90 -6.85 7.74 18.27
C ALA A 90 -6.60 7.00 16.94
N LEU A 91 -6.31 5.71 17.04
CA LEU A 91 -6.38 4.76 15.93
C LEU A 91 -7.74 4.06 15.96
N ILE A 92 -8.57 4.26 14.94
CA ILE A 92 -9.83 3.54 14.76
C ILE A 92 -9.51 2.19 14.11
N SER A 93 -9.36 1.15 14.92
CA SER A 93 -8.87 -0.16 14.49
C SER A 93 -9.94 -1.05 13.87
N SER A 94 -11.21 -0.83 14.21
CA SER A 94 -12.33 -1.48 13.53
C SER A 94 -13.63 -0.72 13.76
N GLN A 95 -14.58 -0.90 12.85
CA GLN A 95 -15.96 -0.44 12.99
C GLN A 95 -16.91 -1.41 12.30
N THR A 96 -18.05 -1.70 12.93
CA THR A 96 -19.13 -2.48 12.33
C THR A 96 -19.82 -1.68 11.24
N ASN A 97 -19.97 -2.23 10.04
CA ASN A 97 -20.79 -1.63 8.98
C ASN A 97 -22.30 -1.87 9.22
N SER A 98 -22.90 -1.13 10.15
CA SER A 98 -24.33 -1.19 10.41
C SER A 98 -25.16 -0.37 9.41
N HIS A 99 -24.54 0.64 8.80
CA HIS A 99 -25.08 1.55 7.80
C HIS A 99 -23.94 2.37 7.17
N ASP A 100 -24.12 2.84 5.94
CA ASP A 100 -23.17 3.74 5.24
C ASP A 100 -22.85 5.04 6.00
N PHE A 101 -23.69 5.45 6.95
CA PHE A 101 -23.56 6.67 7.76
C PHE A 101 -23.36 6.36 9.26
N ALA A 102 -23.13 5.09 9.62
CA ALA A 102 -22.65 4.77 10.95
C ALA A 102 -21.34 5.53 11.21
N LYS A 103 -21.11 5.95 12.44
CA LYS A 103 -20.01 6.86 12.81
C LYS A 103 -19.20 6.28 13.95
N ALA A 104 -17.87 6.36 13.84
CA ALA A 104 -16.93 6.12 14.93
C ALA A 104 -15.79 7.13 14.86
N GLY A 105 -15.41 7.76 15.97
CA GLY A 105 -14.28 8.70 15.94
C GLY A 105 -14.08 9.48 17.23
N ILE A 106 -13.41 10.61 17.13
CA ILE A 106 -13.06 11.50 18.26
C ILE A 106 -13.88 12.79 18.22
N MET A 107 -14.14 13.38 19.39
CA MET A 107 -15.02 14.53 19.54
C MET A 107 -14.61 15.45 20.69
N PHE A 108 -14.64 16.76 20.42
CA PHE A 108 -14.79 17.83 21.41
C PHE A 108 -16.26 18.24 21.49
N ARG A 109 -16.85 18.22 22.70
CA ARG A 109 -18.25 18.57 22.93
C ARG A 109 -18.41 19.47 24.13
N GLU A 110 -19.13 20.58 23.99
CA GLU A 110 -19.26 21.58 25.05
C GLU A 110 -20.05 21.09 26.28
N THR A 111 -21.14 20.34 26.05
CA THR A 111 -22.00 19.78 27.11
C THR A 111 -22.50 18.38 26.73
N LEU A 112 -23.02 17.62 27.71
CA LEU A 112 -23.57 16.28 27.48
C LEU A 112 -25.03 16.29 27.00
N LYS A 113 -25.63 17.46 26.77
CA LYS A 113 -26.97 17.59 26.17
C LYS A 113 -26.92 17.22 24.69
N SER A 114 -28.01 16.70 24.12
CA SER A 114 -28.05 16.23 22.72
C SER A 114 -27.93 17.34 21.67
N ASP A 115 -28.16 18.59 22.03
CA ASP A 115 -28.17 19.76 21.15
C ASP A 115 -26.88 20.59 21.24
N SER A 116 -25.88 20.14 22.01
CA SER A 116 -24.63 20.87 22.31
C SER A 116 -23.84 21.25 21.05
N LYS A 117 -23.09 22.35 21.12
CA LYS A 117 -21.96 22.59 20.21
C LYS A 117 -20.96 21.44 20.30
N HIS A 118 -20.42 21.05 19.15
CA HIS A 118 -19.40 20.01 19.05
C HIS A 118 -18.53 20.23 17.82
N VAL A 119 -17.34 19.65 17.85
CA VAL A 119 -16.49 19.40 16.69
C VAL A 119 -15.98 17.96 16.81
N ASP A 120 -16.19 17.17 15.78
CA ASP A 120 -15.81 15.77 15.73
C ASP A 120 -15.11 15.42 14.42
N LEU A 121 -14.30 14.36 14.50
CA LEU A 121 -13.62 13.76 13.38
C LEU A 121 -13.97 12.28 13.38
N LEU A 122 -14.86 11.90 12.48
CA LEU A 122 -15.53 10.60 12.47
C LEU A 122 -15.22 9.83 11.18
N LEU A 123 -15.07 8.52 11.30
CA LEU A 123 -15.04 7.56 10.20
C LEU A 123 -16.45 6.99 9.96
N THR A 124 -16.76 6.76 8.69
CA THR A 124 -17.96 6.04 8.25
C THR A 124 -17.56 4.83 7.40
N PRO A 125 -18.35 3.73 7.41
CA PRO A 125 -18.00 2.52 6.67
C PRO A 125 -17.85 2.72 5.16
N SER A 126 -18.68 3.60 4.58
CA SER A 126 -18.80 3.73 3.11
C SER A 126 -18.54 5.15 2.59
N ASN A 127 -18.54 6.17 3.47
CA ASN A 127 -18.41 7.57 3.06
C ASN A 127 -17.10 8.23 3.55
N GLY A 128 -16.20 7.44 4.16
CA GLY A 128 -14.91 7.90 4.65
C GLY A 128 -14.99 8.80 5.88
N TYR A 129 -14.01 9.69 6.01
CA TYR A 129 -13.89 10.61 7.15
C TYR A 129 -14.74 11.87 7.00
N THR A 130 -15.27 12.37 8.12
CA THR A 130 -16.01 13.63 8.20
C THR A 130 -15.51 14.46 9.38
N PHE A 131 -15.09 15.70 9.11
CA PHE A 131 -14.91 16.74 10.13
C PHE A 131 -16.25 17.45 10.24
N GLN A 132 -17.00 17.11 11.28
CA GLN A 132 -18.37 17.55 11.45
C GLN A 132 -18.48 18.38 12.73
N TYR A 133 -19.35 19.39 12.70
CA TYR A 133 -19.44 20.36 13.78
C TYR A 133 -20.82 20.99 13.87
N ARG A 134 -21.14 21.48 15.07
CA ARG A 134 -22.31 22.32 15.34
C ARG A 134 -21.82 23.60 16.01
N THR A 135 -22.04 24.74 15.36
CA THR A 135 -21.53 26.05 15.84
C THR A 135 -22.40 26.68 16.91
N GLU A 136 -23.69 26.32 17.00
CA GLU A 136 -24.65 26.85 17.97
C GLU A 136 -25.45 25.74 18.64
N THR A 137 -25.74 25.88 19.93
CA THR A 137 -26.60 24.95 20.66
C THR A 137 -27.99 24.93 20.03
N GLY A 138 -28.48 23.73 19.68
CA GLY A 138 -29.74 23.55 18.94
C GLY A 138 -29.69 23.93 17.46
N GLY A 139 -28.51 24.32 16.95
CA GLY A 139 -28.25 24.58 15.53
C GLY A 139 -28.11 23.29 14.72
N ALA A 140 -28.15 23.41 13.39
CA ALA A 140 -27.89 22.27 12.51
C ALA A 140 -26.39 21.96 12.42
N SER A 141 -26.02 20.68 12.45
CA SER A 141 -24.65 20.24 12.17
C SER A 141 -24.27 20.50 10.70
N LEU A 142 -23.01 20.83 10.48
CA LEU A 142 -22.35 20.96 9.18
C LEU A 142 -21.18 19.98 9.11
N SER A 143 -20.67 19.70 7.92
CA SER A 143 -19.45 18.93 7.80
C SER A 143 -18.63 19.18 6.54
N GLU A 144 -17.33 18.93 6.67
CA GLU A 144 -16.40 18.74 5.56
C GLU A 144 -16.08 17.25 5.45
N LYS A 145 -16.40 16.64 4.31
CA LYS A 145 -16.31 15.17 4.11
C LYS A 145 -15.17 14.78 3.19
N ILE A 146 -14.50 13.67 3.44
CA ILE A 146 -13.58 13.03 2.49
C ILE A 146 -14.13 11.66 2.09
N ALA A 147 -14.28 11.44 0.78
CA ALA A 147 -14.55 10.12 0.20
C ALA A 147 -13.29 9.23 0.23
N SER A 148 -12.86 8.82 1.43
CA SER A 148 -11.79 7.83 1.62
C SER A 148 -12.03 7.03 2.88
N THR A 149 -12.11 5.71 2.75
CA THR A 149 -12.26 4.73 3.83
C THR A 149 -10.91 4.26 4.41
N SER A 150 -9.80 4.89 4.02
CA SER A 150 -8.45 4.56 4.48
C SER A 150 -7.61 5.83 4.61
N PRO A 151 -7.83 6.61 5.66
CA PRO A 151 -6.98 6.57 6.86
C PRO A 151 -7.47 5.66 8.02
N SER A 152 -6.68 5.50 9.09
CA SER A 152 -7.08 4.79 10.33
C SER A 152 -6.78 5.58 11.61
N TRP A 153 -5.99 6.65 11.52
CA TRP A 153 -5.67 7.55 12.61
C TRP A 153 -6.41 8.88 12.47
N VAL A 154 -6.90 9.40 13.59
CA VAL A 154 -7.61 10.69 13.71
C VAL A 154 -6.96 11.53 14.79
N ASN A 155 -6.77 12.83 14.53
CA ASN A 155 -6.30 13.82 15.50
C ASN A 155 -7.18 15.08 15.42
N LEU A 156 -7.66 15.56 16.57
CA LEU A 156 -8.30 16.87 16.71
C LEU A 156 -7.44 17.73 17.62
N GLU A 157 -7.13 18.95 17.18
CA GLU A 157 -6.35 19.93 17.93
C GLU A 157 -7.17 21.19 18.13
N ARG A 158 -7.15 21.73 19.36
CA ARG A 158 -7.72 23.02 19.73
C ARG A 158 -6.61 23.98 20.15
N LYS A 159 -6.62 25.18 19.56
CA LYS A 159 -5.79 26.32 19.97
C LYS A 159 -6.65 27.59 20.02
N GLY A 160 -6.98 28.05 21.23
CA GLY A 160 -7.97 29.09 21.47
C GLY A 160 -9.34 28.70 20.90
N ASN A 161 -9.80 29.47 19.92
CA ASN A 161 -11.07 29.24 19.21
C ASN A 161 -10.89 28.47 17.89
N VAL A 162 -9.67 28.07 17.55
CA VAL A 162 -9.39 27.33 16.31
C VAL A 162 -9.32 25.85 16.63
N ILE A 163 -10.12 25.05 15.94
CA ILE A 163 -10.07 23.59 15.98
C ILE A 163 -9.69 23.05 14.60
N LYS A 164 -8.67 22.21 14.56
CA LYS A 164 -8.20 21.53 13.35
C LYS A 164 -8.37 20.03 13.48
N GLY A 165 -8.73 19.37 12.38
CA GLY A 165 -8.80 17.93 12.28
C GLY A 165 -7.79 17.40 11.27
N TYR A 166 -7.09 16.34 11.63
CA TYR A 166 -6.08 15.69 10.81
C TYR A 166 -6.33 14.18 10.77
N VAL A 167 -5.97 13.59 9.63
CA VAL A 167 -6.08 12.13 9.43
C VAL A 167 -4.76 11.55 8.93
N SER A 168 -4.50 10.30 9.31
CA SER A 168 -3.31 9.56 8.86
C SER A 168 -3.62 8.07 8.63
N ASN A 169 -2.98 7.48 7.63
CA ASN A 169 -3.06 6.03 7.37
C ASN A 169 -2.04 5.23 8.20
N ASN A 170 -0.97 5.88 8.66
CA ASN A 170 0.19 5.22 9.25
C ASN A 170 0.63 5.84 10.59
N GLY A 171 0.00 6.93 11.02
CA GLY A 171 0.37 7.66 12.24
C GLY A 171 1.56 8.61 12.06
N LEU A 172 2.31 8.47 10.96
CA LEU A 172 3.51 9.26 10.67
C LEU A 172 3.19 10.51 9.84
N ASN A 173 2.35 10.34 8.81
CA ASN A 173 2.07 11.35 7.82
C ASN A 173 0.65 11.88 7.99
N TRP A 174 0.53 13.14 8.39
CA TRP A 174 -0.75 13.76 8.74
C TRP A 174 -1.23 14.68 7.63
N GLY A 175 -2.49 14.49 7.25
CA GLY A 175 -3.19 15.34 6.29
C GLY A 175 -4.25 16.20 6.95
N ASP A 176 -4.27 17.49 6.63
CA ASP A 176 -5.30 18.43 7.09
C ASP A 176 -6.67 18.04 6.51
N LEU A 177 -7.67 17.80 7.38
CA LEU A 177 -9.04 17.48 6.97
C LEU A 177 -10.00 18.66 7.11
N GLY A 178 -9.88 19.43 8.19
CA GLY A 178 -10.77 20.54 8.49
C GLY A 178 -10.14 21.56 9.44
N ASN A 179 -10.57 22.82 9.32
CA ASN A 179 -10.13 23.94 10.16
C ASN A 179 -11.32 24.88 10.44
N LEU A 180 -11.72 24.98 11.70
CA LEU A 180 -12.89 25.76 12.11
C LEU A 180 -12.51 26.76 13.20
N THR A 181 -12.96 28.01 13.04
CA THR A 181 -12.97 28.97 14.13
C THR A 181 -14.35 28.94 14.80
N ILE A 182 -14.41 28.50 16.05
CA ILE A 182 -15.64 28.37 16.84
C ILE A 182 -15.38 28.82 18.28
N ASN A 183 -16.28 29.64 18.82
CA ASN A 183 -16.24 30.02 20.22
C ASN A 183 -16.90 28.90 21.07
N MET A 184 -16.07 28.06 21.68
CA MET A 184 -16.49 27.03 22.64
C MET A 184 -16.00 27.39 24.04
N ASN A 185 -16.74 27.01 25.07
CA ASN A 185 -16.30 27.13 26.46
C ASN A 185 -14.92 26.51 26.67
N ALA A 186 -14.15 27.10 27.60
CA ALA A 186 -12.86 26.57 27.98
C ALA A 186 -13.00 25.17 28.60
N SER A 187 -13.99 24.97 29.48
CA SER A 187 -14.34 23.66 30.02
C SER A 187 -15.35 22.95 29.12
N LEU A 188 -14.99 21.74 28.66
CA LEU A 188 -15.80 20.92 27.77
C LEU A 188 -15.47 19.42 27.98
N TYR A 189 -15.95 18.55 27.10
CA TYR A 189 -15.69 17.12 27.11
C TYR A 189 -14.95 16.67 25.84
N VAL A 190 -13.96 15.79 26.03
CA VAL A 190 -13.17 15.20 24.95
C VAL A 190 -13.32 13.68 24.98
N GLY A 191 -13.44 13.03 23.83
CA GLY A 191 -13.51 11.57 23.81
C GLY A 191 -13.94 10.90 22.52
N LEU A 192 -14.38 9.65 22.65
CA LEU A 192 -14.74 8.71 21.59
C LEU A 192 -16.25 8.67 21.39
N ALA A 193 -16.72 8.82 20.15
CA ALA A 193 -18.13 8.82 19.80
C ALA A 193 -18.47 7.68 18.82
N VAL A 194 -19.52 6.92 19.11
CA VAL A 194 -20.03 5.85 18.23
C VAL A 194 -21.54 5.91 18.05
N SER A 195 -22.01 5.90 16.79
CA SER A 195 -23.43 5.81 16.44
C SER A 195 -23.63 4.82 15.28
N SER A 196 -24.72 4.05 15.32
CA SER A 196 -25.03 3.06 14.29
C SER A 196 -25.82 3.61 13.10
N HIS A 197 -26.30 4.86 13.20
CA HIS A 197 -27.29 5.43 12.29
C HIS A 197 -28.57 4.56 12.20
N SER A 198 -28.91 3.90 13.31
CA SER A 198 -30.06 3.02 13.45
C SER A 198 -30.55 2.99 14.90
N VAL A 199 -31.86 3.14 15.08
CA VAL A 199 -32.48 3.05 16.42
C VAL A 199 -32.65 1.62 16.92
N SER A 200 -32.48 0.62 16.04
CA SER A 200 -32.73 -0.80 16.34
C SER A 200 -31.49 -1.69 16.24
N LYS A 201 -30.31 -1.12 15.96
CA LYS A 201 -29.04 -1.85 15.86
C LYS A 201 -27.93 -1.09 16.57
N LEU A 202 -26.97 -1.84 17.12
CA LEU A 202 -25.69 -1.31 17.58
C LEU A 202 -24.66 -1.35 16.44
N SER A 203 -23.77 -0.36 16.42
CA SER A 203 -22.48 -0.44 15.74
C SER A 203 -21.42 -0.48 16.82
N THR A 204 -20.42 -1.35 16.67
CA THR A 204 -19.28 -1.44 17.59
C THR A 204 -18.02 -1.01 16.85
N ALA A 205 -17.22 -0.16 17.49
CA ALA A 205 -15.91 0.24 17.03
C ALA A 205 -14.85 -0.02 18.10
N THR A 206 -13.64 -0.33 17.67
CA THR A 206 -12.46 -0.43 18.55
C THR A 206 -11.54 0.75 18.30
N PHE A 207 -10.96 1.28 19.38
CA PHE A 207 -10.02 2.39 19.35
C PHE A 207 -8.77 2.01 20.11
N ASP A 208 -7.64 2.07 19.42
CA ASP A 208 -6.31 1.87 19.99
C ASP A 208 -5.63 3.23 20.20
N GLN A 209 -4.62 3.27 21.07
CA GLN A 209 -3.69 4.41 21.18
C GLN A 209 -4.40 5.75 21.42
N VAL A 210 -5.44 5.73 22.24
CA VAL A 210 -6.22 6.93 22.56
C VAL A 210 -5.43 7.79 23.55
N LYS A 211 -4.94 8.96 23.11
CA LYS A 211 -4.18 9.90 23.95
C LYS A 211 -4.82 11.30 23.91
N ILE A 212 -4.87 11.97 25.05
CA ILE A 212 -5.32 13.37 25.20
C ILE A 212 -4.12 14.22 25.63
N ASN A 213 -3.94 15.39 25.01
CA ASN A 213 -2.85 16.33 25.28
C ASN A 213 -1.47 15.67 25.27
N ALA A 214 -1.30 14.73 24.33
CA ALA A 214 -0.01 14.14 24.02
C ALA A 214 1.05 15.23 23.82
N THR A 215 2.14 15.15 24.57
CA THR A 215 3.35 15.97 24.36
C THR A 215 4.53 15.03 24.19
N GLY A 216 5.44 15.34 23.26
CA GLY A 216 6.46 14.38 22.82
C GLY A 216 5.90 13.39 21.80
N ASP A 217 6.70 12.38 21.47
CA ASP A 217 6.28 11.28 20.60
C ASP A 217 5.28 10.37 21.34
N VAL A 218 4.14 10.13 20.70
CA VAL A 218 3.06 9.28 21.18
C VAL A 218 2.64 8.24 20.15
N PHE A 219 3.39 8.11 19.06
CA PHE A 219 3.15 7.13 18.03
C PHE A 219 3.94 5.88 18.40
N PRO A 220 3.27 4.76 18.72
CA PRO A 220 4.01 3.51 18.81
C PRO A 220 4.58 3.15 17.44
N PRO A 221 5.71 2.42 17.42
CA PRO A 221 6.17 1.84 16.19
C PRO A 221 5.09 0.97 15.56
N THR A 222 5.09 0.85 14.24
CA THR A 222 4.26 -0.15 13.55
C THR A 222 4.57 -1.55 14.10
N GLU A 223 3.63 -2.48 14.08
CA GLU A 223 3.93 -3.86 14.51
C GLU A 223 5.03 -4.53 13.66
N PRO A 224 5.92 -5.33 14.26
CA PRO A 224 6.83 -6.18 13.50
C PRO A 224 6.04 -7.17 12.65
N THR A 225 6.38 -7.26 11.37
CA THR A 225 5.73 -8.20 10.43
C THR A 225 6.72 -9.25 9.93
N ASN A 226 6.22 -10.30 9.26
CA ASN A 226 7.03 -11.37 8.68
C ASN A 226 7.98 -12.05 9.68
N VAL A 227 7.48 -12.36 10.88
CA VAL A 227 8.25 -13.11 11.88
C VAL A 227 8.38 -14.56 11.41
N GLN A 228 9.61 -15.02 11.23
CA GLN A 228 9.94 -16.35 10.69
C GLN A 228 11.16 -16.95 11.38
N ALA A 229 11.24 -18.28 11.40
CA ALA A 229 12.45 -19.00 11.81
C ALA A 229 13.31 -19.30 10.57
N THR A 230 14.55 -18.81 10.57
CA THR A 230 15.52 -18.99 9.46
C THR A 230 16.44 -20.19 9.66
N SER A 231 16.55 -20.68 10.90
CA SER A 231 17.26 -21.90 11.25
C SER A 231 16.69 -22.46 12.54
N VAL A 232 16.50 -23.77 12.59
CA VAL A 232 16.00 -24.47 13.79
C VAL A 232 16.84 -25.72 14.00
N THR A 233 17.34 -25.89 15.22
CA THR A 233 18.06 -27.10 15.65
C THR A 233 17.29 -27.79 16.78
N SER A 234 17.88 -28.81 17.37
CA SER A 234 17.33 -29.44 18.57
C SER A 234 17.35 -28.54 19.80
N THR A 235 18.16 -27.48 19.80
CA THR A 235 18.32 -26.60 20.96
C THR A 235 18.29 -25.11 20.66
N THR A 236 18.13 -24.70 19.40
CA THR A 236 18.15 -23.30 18.98
C THR A 236 17.11 -22.99 17.92
N ALA A 237 16.66 -21.74 17.87
CA ALA A 237 15.88 -21.20 16.76
C ALA A 237 16.35 -19.78 16.45
N THR A 238 16.77 -19.53 15.22
CA THR A 238 17.10 -18.18 14.73
C THR A 238 15.86 -17.55 14.14
N LEU A 239 15.35 -16.52 14.82
CA LEU A 239 14.19 -15.76 14.42
C LEU A 239 14.61 -14.51 13.64
N SER A 240 13.81 -14.12 12.67
CA SER A 240 13.93 -12.85 11.95
C SER A 240 12.56 -12.23 11.76
N TRP A 241 12.50 -10.91 11.71
CA TRP A 241 11.28 -10.14 11.43
C TRP A 241 11.61 -8.93 10.60
N THR A 242 10.59 -8.20 10.15
CA THR A 242 10.80 -6.89 9.55
C THR A 242 10.82 -5.81 10.60
N ALA A 243 11.79 -4.90 10.47
CA ALA A 243 11.80 -3.61 11.14
C ALA A 243 10.48 -2.85 11.05
N SER A 244 9.98 -2.47 12.22
CA SER A 244 8.94 -1.47 12.44
C SER A 244 9.37 -0.06 12.03
N LEU A 245 8.40 0.81 11.83
CA LEU A 245 8.57 2.23 11.53
C LEU A 245 7.99 3.07 12.65
N ASP A 246 8.54 4.26 12.83
CA ASP A 246 8.19 5.18 13.90
C ASP A 246 8.58 6.62 13.49
N ASP A 247 7.92 7.64 14.03
CA ASP A 247 8.16 9.04 13.64
C ASP A 247 9.40 9.64 14.32
N VAL A 248 9.80 9.15 15.50
CA VAL A 248 11.07 9.51 16.16
C VAL A 248 12.11 8.39 16.14
N GLY A 249 11.71 7.21 15.67
CA GLY A 249 12.58 6.10 15.36
C GLY A 249 12.48 4.95 16.36
N VAL A 250 12.53 3.72 15.81
CA VAL A 250 12.52 2.49 16.60
C VAL A 250 13.88 2.27 17.26
N THR A 251 13.88 2.08 18.57
CA THR A 251 15.10 1.86 19.38
C THR A 251 15.38 0.38 19.64
N GLY A 252 14.38 -0.49 19.52
CA GLY A 252 14.59 -1.94 19.59
C GLY A 252 13.32 -2.78 19.59
N TYR A 253 13.48 -4.08 19.80
CA TYR A 253 12.42 -5.08 19.81
C TYR A 253 12.46 -5.96 21.07
N ASP A 254 11.29 -6.36 21.55
CA ASP A 254 11.12 -7.37 22.57
C ASP A 254 10.58 -8.66 21.95
N LEU A 255 11.27 -9.76 22.22
CA LEU A 255 10.85 -11.11 21.85
C LEU A 255 10.11 -11.76 23.02
N TYR A 256 8.94 -12.28 22.70
CA TYR A 256 8.06 -12.99 23.62
C TYR A 256 8.03 -14.47 23.23
N LYS A 257 7.97 -15.35 24.23
CA LYS A 257 7.74 -16.80 24.07
C LYS A 257 6.56 -17.18 24.95
N ASN A 258 5.46 -17.64 24.34
CA ASN A 258 4.18 -17.89 25.03
C ASN A 258 3.76 -16.67 25.88
N ASP A 259 3.75 -15.49 25.25
CA ASP A 259 3.38 -14.18 25.84
C ASP A 259 4.27 -13.66 26.99
N ILE A 260 5.35 -14.35 27.33
CA ILE A 260 6.34 -13.91 28.31
C ILE A 260 7.54 -13.29 27.57
N VAL A 261 7.94 -12.07 27.94
CA VAL A 261 9.18 -11.46 27.41
C VAL A 261 10.36 -12.35 27.77
N VAL A 262 11.04 -12.88 26.76
CA VAL A 262 12.23 -13.72 26.94
C VAL A 262 13.52 -13.02 26.51
N LYS A 263 13.42 -11.96 25.71
CA LYS A 263 14.52 -11.06 25.40
C LYS A 263 13.99 -9.67 25.13
N ALA A 264 14.57 -8.66 25.78
CA ALA A 264 14.24 -7.27 25.55
C ALA A 264 15.34 -6.50 24.81
N ASN A 265 14.96 -5.39 24.17
CA ASN A 265 15.83 -4.39 23.56
C ASN A 265 16.80 -4.95 22.51
N ILE A 266 16.29 -5.79 21.62
CA ILE A 266 17.02 -6.30 20.47
C ILE A 266 17.15 -5.14 19.47
N THR A 267 18.37 -4.71 19.18
CA THR A 267 18.63 -3.55 18.29
C THR A 267 18.62 -3.91 16.81
N GLY A 268 18.65 -5.21 16.48
CA GLY A 268 18.51 -5.73 15.13
C GLY A 268 17.14 -6.37 14.88
N THR A 269 16.95 -6.90 13.68
CA THR A 269 15.71 -7.60 13.29
C THR A 269 15.87 -9.13 13.26
N THR A 270 16.91 -9.63 13.92
CA THR A 270 17.20 -11.06 14.03
C THR A 270 17.61 -11.39 15.47
N TYR A 271 17.26 -12.59 15.92
CA TYR A 271 17.67 -13.09 17.23
C TYR A 271 17.71 -14.61 17.26
N THR A 272 18.83 -15.19 17.70
CA THR A 272 18.95 -16.63 17.95
C THR A 272 18.57 -16.94 19.39
N TYR A 273 17.45 -17.63 19.56
CA TYR A 273 17.03 -18.20 20.82
C TYR A 273 17.75 -19.54 21.04
N THR A 274 18.39 -19.72 22.20
CA THR A 274 19.12 -20.95 22.56
C THR A 274 18.48 -21.63 23.78
N GLY A 275 18.85 -22.88 24.04
CA GLY A 275 18.34 -23.62 25.20
C GLY A 275 16.92 -24.13 25.03
N LEU A 276 16.51 -24.38 23.78
CA LEU A 276 15.28 -25.11 23.49
C LEU A 276 15.47 -26.60 23.76
N THR A 277 14.36 -27.29 24.06
CA THR A 277 14.33 -28.74 24.18
C THR A 277 14.07 -29.34 22.80
N ALA A 278 14.69 -30.47 22.48
CA ALA A 278 14.44 -31.20 21.23
C ALA A 278 12.97 -31.64 21.12
N ASP A 279 12.47 -31.78 19.89
CA ASP A 279 11.11 -32.23 19.57
C ASP A 279 9.99 -31.44 20.30
N THR A 280 10.22 -30.15 20.57
CA THR A 280 9.31 -29.29 21.34
C THR A 280 8.87 -28.09 20.51
N THR A 281 7.56 -27.81 20.51
CA THR A 281 6.98 -26.64 19.83
C THR A 281 6.93 -25.44 20.77
N TYR A 282 7.34 -24.28 20.27
CA TYR A 282 7.32 -22.99 20.94
C TYR A 282 6.57 -21.95 20.09
N VAL A 283 5.88 -21.01 20.72
CA VAL A 283 5.23 -19.88 20.03
C VAL A 283 5.96 -18.58 20.37
N PHE A 284 6.36 -17.83 19.35
CA PHE A 284 7.07 -16.56 19.49
C PHE A 284 6.26 -15.38 18.91
N THR A 285 6.31 -14.22 19.58
CA THR A 285 5.83 -12.93 19.07
C THR A 285 6.87 -11.85 19.31
N VAL A 286 6.82 -10.76 18.54
CA VAL A 286 7.77 -9.64 18.65
C VAL A 286 6.98 -8.33 18.76
N LYS A 287 7.41 -7.44 19.66
CA LYS A 287 6.95 -6.03 19.72
C LYS A 287 8.12 -5.08 19.51
N ALA A 288 7.87 -3.94 18.90
CA ALA A 288 8.85 -2.87 18.72
C ALA A 288 8.68 -1.77 19.76
N LYS A 289 9.74 -1.00 20.01
CA LYS A 289 9.76 0.18 20.88
C LYS A 289 10.48 1.34 20.24
N ASP A 290 10.03 2.55 20.51
CA ASP A 290 10.69 3.80 20.14
C ASP A 290 11.52 4.38 21.30
N ALA A 291 11.97 5.63 21.15
CA ALA A 291 12.73 6.35 22.16
C ALA A 291 11.85 7.00 23.25
N ALA A 292 10.57 7.24 22.97
CA ALA A 292 9.59 7.74 23.93
C ALA A 292 9.03 6.63 24.84
N GLY A 293 9.31 5.36 24.51
CA GLY A 293 8.87 4.18 25.23
C GLY A 293 7.51 3.65 24.78
N ASN A 294 6.95 4.13 23.65
CA ASN A 294 5.74 3.52 23.12
C ASN A 294 6.06 2.14 22.54
N ILE A 295 5.07 1.22 22.62
CA ILE A 295 5.24 -0.18 22.24
C ILE A 295 4.22 -0.52 21.16
N SER A 296 4.68 -1.16 20.08
CA SER A 296 3.81 -1.63 19.00
C SER A 296 2.84 -2.72 19.44
N LYS A 297 1.83 -3.00 18.60
CA LYS A 297 1.13 -4.30 18.66
C LYS A 297 2.12 -5.46 18.49
N ALA A 298 1.77 -6.62 19.03
CA ALA A 298 2.53 -7.83 18.81
C ALA A 298 2.39 -8.29 17.36
N SER A 299 3.48 -8.80 16.79
CA SER A 299 3.45 -9.52 15.53
C SER A 299 2.44 -10.68 15.56
N ASN A 300 2.07 -11.19 14.38
CA ASN A 300 1.46 -12.51 14.28
C ASN A 300 2.33 -13.58 14.99
N PRO A 301 1.73 -14.55 15.69
CA PRO A 301 2.47 -15.59 16.40
C PRO A 301 3.16 -16.55 15.43
N LEU A 302 4.43 -16.87 15.70
CA LEU A 302 5.23 -17.85 14.97
C LEU A 302 5.41 -19.12 15.80
N SER A 303 4.87 -20.25 15.32
CA SER A 303 5.11 -21.58 15.90
C SER A 303 6.39 -22.21 15.34
N VAL A 304 7.31 -22.61 16.21
CA VAL A 304 8.60 -23.23 15.86
C VAL A 304 8.75 -24.56 16.61
N LYS A 305 9.00 -25.66 15.89
CA LYS A 305 9.28 -26.97 16.48
C LYS A 305 10.76 -27.34 16.29
N THR A 306 11.45 -27.68 17.37
CA THR A 306 12.88 -28.06 17.37
C THR A 306 13.14 -29.46 16.82
N SER A 307 14.34 -29.68 16.25
CA SER A 307 14.73 -30.95 15.61
C SER A 307 15.27 -31.99 16.59
N THR A 308 15.65 -33.19 16.10
CA THR A 308 16.02 -34.35 16.93
C THR A 308 17.50 -34.82 16.85
N GLN A 309 18.27 -34.64 15.74
CA GLN A 309 19.75 -34.92 15.62
C GLN A 309 20.37 -34.53 14.23
N ALA A 310 21.70 -34.69 14.01
CA ALA A 310 22.43 -34.34 12.76
C ALA A 310 22.06 -35.22 11.54
N ASP A 311 22.09 -34.62 10.33
CA ASP A 311 21.38 -35.10 9.16
C ASP A 311 22.19 -35.97 8.18
N THR A 312 21.74 -37.20 7.93
CA THR A 312 22.30 -38.10 6.91
C THR A 312 21.22 -38.77 6.06
N GLN A 313 19.98 -38.30 6.13
CA GLN A 313 18.85 -38.96 5.48
C GLN A 313 18.39 -38.10 4.31
N SER A 314 18.11 -38.74 3.17
CA SER A 314 17.56 -38.02 2.02
C SER A 314 16.15 -37.54 2.32
N PRO A 315 15.75 -36.36 1.78
CA PRO A 315 14.36 -35.92 1.79
C PRO A 315 13.41 -36.97 1.21
N SER A 316 12.16 -36.95 1.68
CA SER A 316 11.10 -37.77 1.09
C SER A 316 10.87 -37.40 -0.38
N ILE A 317 10.31 -38.33 -1.16
CA ILE A 317 9.95 -38.08 -2.56
C ILE A 317 8.87 -36.98 -2.62
N PRO A 318 9.02 -35.93 -3.45
CA PRO A 318 7.95 -34.98 -3.70
C PRO A 318 6.71 -35.70 -4.25
N THR A 319 5.54 -35.46 -3.64
CA THR A 319 4.27 -36.10 -4.03
C THR A 319 3.26 -35.05 -4.48
N GLY A 320 2.12 -35.46 -5.03
CA GLY A 320 1.07 -34.51 -5.43
C GLY A 320 1.48 -33.52 -6.53
N LEU A 321 2.46 -33.88 -7.36
CA LEU A 321 2.87 -33.05 -8.50
C LEU A 321 1.67 -32.84 -9.43
N THR A 322 1.24 -31.59 -9.54
CA THR A 322 0.11 -31.14 -10.33
C THR A 322 0.53 -29.93 -11.17
N SER A 323 -0.24 -29.65 -12.22
CA SER A 323 -0.15 -28.40 -12.95
C SER A 323 -1.32 -27.52 -12.51
N SER A 324 -1.00 -26.38 -11.93
CA SER A 324 -1.99 -25.40 -11.44
C SER A 324 -2.53 -24.55 -12.59
N SER A 325 -1.68 -24.26 -13.57
CA SER A 325 -2.06 -23.60 -14.81
C SER A 325 -1.09 -23.97 -15.94
N LYS A 326 -1.52 -23.70 -17.17
CA LYS A 326 -0.72 -23.87 -18.38
C LYS A 326 -1.16 -22.87 -19.45
N THR A 327 -0.22 -22.43 -20.27
CA THR A 327 -0.45 -21.59 -21.45
C THR A 327 -0.03 -22.36 -22.70
N SER A 328 0.03 -21.70 -23.86
CA SER A 328 0.67 -22.25 -25.06
C SER A 328 2.18 -22.40 -24.91
N SER A 329 2.84 -21.61 -24.06
CA SER A 329 4.31 -21.59 -23.96
C SER A 329 4.87 -21.82 -22.54
N SER A 330 4.01 -22.11 -21.56
CA SER A 330 4.42 -22.35 -20.18
C SER A 330 3.52 -23.34 -19.43
N VAL A 331 4.07 -23.94 -18.36
CA VAL A 331 3.37 -24.82 -17.42
C VAL A 331 3.79 -24.46 -15.99
N ALA A 332 2.83 -24.06 -15.17
CA ALA A 332 3.02 -23.87 -13.74
C ALA A 332 2.82 -25.20 -13.01
N LEU A 333 3.83 -25.61 -12.26
CA LEU A 333 3.87 -26.84 -11.48
C LEU A 333 3.74 -26.51 -9.99
N SER A 334 3.04 -27.37 -9.24
CA SER A 334 3.00 -27.36 -7.78
C SER A 334 3.03 -28.79 -7.25
N TRP A 335 3.64 -28.99 -6.09
CA TRP A 335 3.71 -30.30 -5.44
C TRP A 335 3.57 -30.18 -3.92
N THR A 336 3.27 -31.31 -3.29
CA THR A 336 3.33 -31.44 -1.84
C THR A 336 4.79 -31.44 -1.40
N ALA A 337 5.11 -30.59 -0.41
CA ALA A 337 6.45 -30.47 0.13
C ALA A 337 7.00 -31.83 0.58
N SER A 338 8.28 -32.06 0.30
CA SER A 338 9.01 -33.16 0.89
C SER A 338 9.25 -32.89 2.39
N THR A 339 9.33 -33.95 3.17
CA THR A 339 9.76 -33.89 4.57
C THR A 339 11.15 -34.48 4.68
N ASP A 340 11.90 -33.97 5.64
CA ASP A 340 13.24 -34.42 5.96
C ASP A 340 13.42 -34.36 7.48
N ASN A 341 14.37 -35.12 8.05
CA ASN A 341 14.63 -35.13 9.49
C ASN A 341 15.29 -33.85 9.99
N VAL A 342 15.92 -33.04 9.12
CA VAL A 342 16.38 -31.69 9.47
C VAL A 342 15.71 -30.63 8.60
N SER A 343 15.97 -30.61 7.29
CA SER A 343 15.34 -29.63 6.40
C SER A 343 15.57 -29.91 4.92
N VAL A 344 14.54 -29.75 4.10
CA VAL A 344 14.67 -29.66 2.65
C VAL A 344 15.22 -28.28 2.27
N TYR A 345 16.26 -28.25 1.44
CA TYR A 345 16.93 -27.04 0.96
C TYR A 345 16.29 -26.50 -0.31
N GLU A 346 16.18 -27.33 -1.36
CA GLU A 346 15.60 -26.93 -2.66
C GLU A 346 15.06 -28.13 -3.46
N TYR A 347 14.41 -27.83 -4.59
CA TYR A 347 13.88 -28.81 -5.53
C TYR A 347 14.50 -28.66 -6.92
N ASP A 348 14.84 -29.78 -7.57
CA ASP A 348 15.28 -29.86 -8.96
C ASP A 348 14.09 -30.23 -9.87
N ILE A 349 13.82 -29.42 -10.90
CA ILE A 349 12.69 -29.60 -11.83
C ILE A 349 13.21 -30.13 -13.15
N TYR A 350 12.60 -31.23 -13.61
CA TYR A 350 12.97 -31.88 -14.86
C TYR A 350 11.83 -31.80 -15.87
N SER A 351 12.15 -31.51 -17.13
CA SER A 351 11.26 -31.67 -18.28
C SER A 351 11.87 -32.68 -19.25
N ASN A 352 11.11 -33.72 -19.60
CA ASN A 352 11.54 -34.81 -20.46
C ASN A 352 12.91 -35.40 -20.05
N GLY A 353 13.15 -35.47 -18.73
CA GLY A 353 14.39 -36.02 -18.14
C GLY A 353 15.56 -35.04 -18.03
N SER A 354 15.47 -33.83 -18.57
CA SER A 354 16.51 -32.79 -18.46
C SER A 354 16.14 -31.76 -17.39
N ILE A 355 17.11 -31.30 -16.60
CA ILE A 355 16.85 -30.25 -15.61
C ILE A 355 16.53 -28.92 -16.32
N VAL A 356 15.44 -28.27 -15.91
CA VAL A 356 14.97 -26.99 -16.48
C VAL A 356 15.00 -25.85 -15.44
N GLY A 357 15.31 -26.17 -14.18
CA GLY A 357 15.61 -25.20 -13.13
C GLY A 357 15.50 -25.78 -11.72
N THR A 358 15.77 -24.94 -10.73
CA THR A 358 15.66 -25.26 -9.30
C THR A 358 14.87 -24.18 -8.55
N THR A 359 14.33 -24.53 -7.39
CA THR A 359 13.59 -23.59 -6.52
C THR A 359 13.51 -24.09 -5.09
N ALA A 360 13.55 -23.18 -4.12
CA ALA A 360 13.26 -23.49 -2.72
C ALA A 360 11.73 -23.54 -2.43
N SER A 361 10.90 -23.10 -3.38
CA SER A 361 9.44 -23.11 -3.24
C SER A 361 8.82 -24.43 -3.70
N ASN A 362 7.60 -24.73 -3.26
CA ASN A 362 6.87 -25.94 -3.69
C ASN A 362 6.16 -25.77 -5.05
N SER A 363 6.66 -24.85 -5.87
CA SER A 363 6.12 -24.52 -7.19
C SER A 363 7.19 -23.97 -8.11
N TYR A 364 6.99 -24.16 -9.41
CA TYR A 364 7.89 -23.69 -10.45
C TYR A 364 7.14 -23.47 -11.76
N ASN A 365 7.41 -22.38 -12.47
CA ASN A 365 6.81 -22.11 -13.78
C ASN A 365 7.83 -22.40 -14.89
N VAL A 366 7.61 -23.46 -15.65
CA VAL A 366 8.45 -23.82 -16.80
C VAL A 366 7.99 -22.99 -18.00
N THR A 367 8.88 -22.20 -18.60
CA THR A 367 8.60 -21.34 -19.77
C THR A 367 9.35 -21.81 -21.02
N GLY A 368 9.06 -21.23 -22.18
CA GLY A 368 9.74 -21.54 -23.45
C GLY A 368 9.28 -22.87 -24.08
N LEU A 369 8.08 -23.32 -23.75
CA LEU A 369 7.47 -24.53 -24.29
C LEU A 369 6.78 -24.25 -25.63
N SER A 370 6.58 -25.28 -26.44
CA SER A 370 5.84 -25.20 -27.69
C SER A 370 4.34 -25.36 -27.46
N ALA A 371 3.51 -24.64 -28.22
CA ALA A 371 2.06 -24.76 -28.17
C ALA A 371 1.58 -26.16 -28.56
N ASN A 372 0.45 -26.58 -27.98
CA ASN A 372 -0.21 -27.86 -28.25
C ASN A 372 0.72 -29.09 -28.12
N THR A 373 1.76 -29.01 -27.28
CA THR A 373 2.82 -30.01 -27.12
C THR A 373 2.76 -30.64 -25.73
N THR A 374 2.93 -31.96 -25.67
CA THR A 374 2.93 -32.71 -24.41
C THR A 374 4.33 -32.80 -23.83
N TYR A 375 4.48 -32.42 -22.57
CA TYR A 375 5.71 -32.53 -21.79
C TYR A 375 5.52 -33.44 -20.59
N SER A 376 6.59 -34.11 -20.17
CA SER A 376 6.63 -34.93 -18.95
C SER A 376 7.50 -34.25 -17.90
N PHE A 377 6.94 -33.95 -16.73
CA PHE A 377 7.62 -33.28 -15.63
C PHE A 377 7.85 -34.18 -14.42
N THR A 378 9.02 -34.08 -13.79
CA THR A 378 9.33 -34.69 -12.49
C THR A 378 10.08 -33.71 -11.60
N VAL A 379 9.98 -33.93 -10.28
CA VAL A 379 10.64 -33.10 -9.26
C VAL A 379 11.42 -33.98 -8.29
N LYS A 380 12.62 -33.55 -7.89
CA LYS A 380 13.41 -34.15 -6.80
C LYS A 380 13.66 -33.11 -5.71
N ALA A 381 13.72 -33.52 -4.46
CA ALA A 381 14.09 -32.67 -3.32
C ALA A 381 15.56 -32.90 -2.95
N ARG A 382 16.22 -31.85 -2.45
CA ARG A 382 17.59 -31.86 -1.95
C ARG A 382 17.65 -31.18 -0.58
N ASP A 383 18.47 -31.69 0.34
CA ASP A 383 18.74 -31.04 1.63
C ASP A 383 20.06 -30.23 1.64
N LEU A 384 20.38 -29.60 2.77
CA LEU A 384 21.62 -28.82 2.96
C LEU A 384 22.87 -29.71 3.10
N ALA A 385 22.70 -30.99 3.42
CA ALA A 385 23.79 -31.98 3.48
C ALA A 385 24.13 -32.55 2.09
N GLY A 386 23.33 -32.21 1.08
CA GLY A 386 23.50 -32.65 -0.31
C GLY A 386 22.81 -33.98 -0.64
N ASN A 387 21.99 -34.54 0.26
CA ASN A 387 21.22 -35.74 -0.04
C ASN A 387 20.05 -35.40 -0.96
N ILE A 388 19.78 -36.26 -1.94
CA ILE A 388 18.74 -36.05 -2.96
C ILE A 388 17.70 -37.17 -2.87
N SER A 389 16.42 -36.83 -2.99
CA SER A 389 15.31 -37.77 -3.04
C SER A 389 15.25 -38.54 -4.37
N ALA A 390 14.48 -39.62 -4.42
CA ALA A 390 14.02 -40.14 -5.71
C ALA A 390 13.05 -39.14 -6.40
N ALA A 391 12.86 -39.28 -7.71
CA ALA A 391 11.97 -38.41 -8.48
C ALA A 391 10.50 -38.67 -8.16
N SER A 392 9.69 -37.61 -8.19
CA SER A 392 8.23 -37.70 -8.13
C SER A 392 7.67 -38.59 -9.25
N LYS A 393 6.41 -39.01 -9.12
CA LYS A 393 5.68 -39.55 -10.26
C LYS A 393 5.65 -38.51 -11.38
N ALA A 394 5.89 -38.95 -12.61
CA ALA A 394 5.87 -38.08 -13.78
C ALA A 394 4.47 -37.52 -14.02
N LEU A 395 4.40 -36.20 -14.24
CA LEU A 395 3.18 -35.50 -14.63
C LEU A 395 3.26 -35.16 -16.13
N SER A 396 2.32 -35.70 -16.90
CA SER A 396 2.17 -35.36 -18.31
C SER A 396 1.24 -34.14 -18.45
N VAL A 397 1.75 -33.06 -19.05
CA VAL A 397 0.99 -31.84 -19.29
C VAL A 397 1.11 -31.46 -20.76
N LYS A 398 -0.03 -31.32 -21.43
CA LYS A 398 -0.10 -30.77 -22.78
C LYS A 398 -0.39 -29.28 -22.72
N THR A 399 0.51 -28.44 -23.23
CA THR A 399 0.31 -26.98 -23.34
C THR A 399 -0.96 -26.66 -24.15
N ASN A 400 -1.53 -25.48 -23.91
CA ASN A 400 -2.73 -25.06 -24.65
C ASN A 400 -2.40 -24.88 -26.14
N ALA A 401 -3.45 -24.89 -26.96
CA ALA A 401 -3.35 -24.33 -28.30
C ALA A 401 -2.99 -22.84 -28.19
N ALA A 402 -2.41 -22.28 -29.26
CA ALA A 402 -2.12 -20.85 -29.31
C ALA A 402 -3.41 -20.03 -29.06
N SER A 403 -3.34 -19.10 -28.11
CA SER A 403 -4.42 -18.16 -27.80
C SER A 403 -4.42 -17.00 -28.81
N SER A 404 -5.60 -16.50 -29.18
CA SER A 404 -5.73 -15.24 -29.92
C SER A 404 -5.45 -14.01 -29.05
N ASP A 405 -5.67 -14.11 -27.74
CA ASP A 405 -5.27 -13.10 -26.77
C ASP A 405 -3.83 -13.34 -26.34
N PRO A 406 -2.89 -12.41 -26.64
CA PRO A 406 -1.48 -12.63 -26.40
C PRO A 406 -1.08 -12.57 -24.92
N TYR A 407 -2.00 -12.22 -24.02
CA TYR A 407 -1.72 -12.14 -22.59
C TYR A 407 -2.83 -12.71 -21.71
N THR A 408 -2.45 -13.34 -20.59
CA THR A 408 -3.34 -13.82 -19.53
C THR A 408 -3.21 -12.93 -18.28
N PRO A 409 -4.30 -12.33 -17.78
CA PRO A 409 -4.25 -11.54 -16.54
C PRO A 409 -4.10 -12.39 -15.26
N GLU A 410 -3.20 -11.99 -14.38
CA GLU A 410 -2.86 -12.60 -13.09
C GLU A 410 -2.80 -11.51 -12.00
N VAL A 411 -3.50 -11.68 -10.88
CA VAL A 411 -3.41 -10.73 -9.75
C VAL A 411 -2.17 -11.08 -8.91
N VAL A 412 -1.24 -10.14 -8.80
CA VAL A 412 0.03 -10.30 -8.07
C VAL A 412 -0.10 -9.78 -6.63
N ALA A 413 -0.83 -8.68 -6.45
CA ALA A 413 -1.14 -8.14 -5.14
C ALA A 413 -2.53 -7.49 -5.13
N THR A 414 -3.14 -7.44 -3.96
CA THR A 414 -4.43 -6.80 -3.67
C THR A 414 -4.30 -5.92 -2.42
N ASP A 415 -5.35 -5.19 -2.09
CA ASP A 415 -5.44 -4.33 -0.89
C ASP A 415 -4.32 -3.30 -0.83
N LEU A 416 -3.90 -2.83 -2.02
CA LEU A 416 -2.94 -1.76 -2.17
C LEU A 416 -3.59 -0.40 -1.87
N GLU A 417 -2.76 0.58 -1.55
CA GLU A 417 -3.22 1.93 -1.23
C GLU A 417 -2.83 2.93 -2.32
N THR A 418 -3.75 3.17 -3.26
CA THR A 418 -3.53 4.07 -4.41
C THR A 418 -2.12 3.92 -5.03
N PRO A 419 -1.76 2.71 -5.50
CA PRO A 419 -0.46 2.48 -6.13
C PRO A 419 -0.29 3.36 -7.38
N TRP A 420 0.89 3.98 -7.57
CA TRP A 420 1.05 5.11 -8.50
C TRP A 420 2.03 4.89 -9.65
N ALA A 421 3.25 4.44 -9.37
CA ALA A 421 4.25 4.13 -10.39
C ALA A 421 4.89 2.76 -10.15
N ILE A 422 5.24 2.05 -11.23
CA ILE A 422 5.92 0.75 -11.22
C ILE A 422 7.28 0.87 -11.91
N ASP A 423 8.30 0.20 -11.38
CA ASP A 423 9.56 -0.04 -12.09
C ASP A 423 10.23 -1.37 -11.69
N PHE A 424 11.12 -1.88 -12.55
CA PHE A 424 11.71 -3.22 -12.43
C PHE A 424 13.21 -3.16 -12.21
N ALA A 425 13.67 -3.87 -11.19
CA ALA A 425 15.09 -4.10 -11.03
C ALA A 425 15.57 -5.20 -11.99
N PRO A 426 16.85 -5.18 -12.41
CA PRO A 426 17.42 -6.23 -13.27
C PRO A 426 17.36 -7.64 -12.69
N ASP A 427 17.25 -7.76 -11.37
CA ASP A 427 17.12 -9.03 -10.63
C ASP A 427 15.68 -9.56 -10.55
N GLY A 428 14.72 -8.89 -11.22
CA GLY A 428 13.32 -9.30 -11.28
C GLY A 428 12.44 -8.77 -10.15
N ARG A 429 12.99 -8.01 -9.19
CA ARG A 429 12.17 -7.31 -8.19
C ARG A 429 11.32 -6.22 -8.85
N ILE A 430 10.09 -6.06 -8.37
CA ILE A 430 9.16 -5.02 -8.82
C ILE A 430 9.02 -4.00 -7.71
N PHE A 431 9.38 -2.75 -7.98
CA PHE A 431 9.20 -1.64 -7.05
C PHE A 431 7.98 -0.84 -7.49
N PHE A 432 7.19 -0.38 -6.52
CA PHE A 432 6.09 0.53 -6.81
C PHE A 432 5.81 1.49 -5.65
N THR A 433 5.20 2.62 -5.95
CA THR A 433 4.85 3.65 -4.96
C THR A 433 3.38 3.53 -4.55
N GLU A 434 3.08 3.75 -3.28
CA GLU A 434 1.73 3.95 -2.74
C GLU A 434 1.58 5.39 -2.30
N ARG A 435 0.65 6.11 -2.95
CA ARG A 435 0.64 7.57 -2.95
C ARG A 435 0.36 8.18 -1.58
N ASN A 436 -0.69 7.70 -0.92
CA ASN A 436 -1.21 8.35 0.29
C ASN A 436 -0.36 8.03 1.52
N SER A 437 0.25 6.85 1.59
CA SER A 437 1.11 6.45 2.72
C SER A 437 2.56 6.86 2.56
N GLY A 438 2.97 7.31 1.38
CA GLY A 438 4.37 7.62 1.11
C GLY A 438 5.25 6.36 1.13
N ARG A 439 4.68 5.19 0.81
CA ARG A 439 5.40 3.92 0.81
C ARG A 439 5.99 3.60 -0.56
N VAL A 440 7.26 3.21 -0.59
CA VAL A 440 7.80 2.40 -1.69
C VAL A 440 7.67 0.94 -1.28
N ARG A 441 6.99 0.13 -2.10
CA ARG A 441 6.76 -1.30 -1.90
C ARG A 441 7.61 -2.11 -2.86
N VAL A 442 7.79 -3.39 -2.54
CA VAL A 442 8.54 -4.32 -3.41
C VAL A 442 7.88 -5.69 -3.47
N VAL A 443 7.82 -6.24 -4.69
CA VAL A 443 7.51 -7.65 -4.96
C VAL A 443 8.83 -8.37 -5.23
N VAL A 444 9.04 -9.49 -4.55
CA VAL A 444 10.21 -10.36 -4.73
C VAL A 444 9.69 -11.76 -5.05
N ASN A 445 10.15 -12.35 -6.15
CA ASN A 445 9.72 -13.68 -6.60
C ASN A 445 8.20 -13.81 -6.72
N GLY A 446 7.54 -12.79 -7.28
CA GLY A 446 6.08 -12.77 -7.46
C GLY A 446 5.27 -12.55 -6.18
N GLN A 447 5.91 -12.33 -5.03
CA GLN A 447 5.24 -12.11 -3.74
C GLN A 447 5.48 -10.69 -3.22
N LEU A 448 4.40 -9.96 -2.92
CA LEU A 448 4.48 -8.66 -2.27
C LEU A 448 5.09 -8.82 -0.87
N LYS A 449 6.17 -8.08 -0.59
CA LYS A 449 6.69 -8.01 0.77
C LYS A 449 5.70 -7.22 1.65
N SER A 450 5.42 -7.77 2.82
CA SER A 450 4.58 -7.12 3.84
C SER A 450 5.13 -5.75 4.22
N SER A 451 6.45 -5.60 4.12
CA SER A 451 7.17 -4.44 4.59
C SER A 451 7.58 -3.54 3.45
N PRO A 452 7.37 -2.22 3.59
CA PRO A 452 7.83 -1.29 2.58
C PRO A 452 9.36 -1.23 2.58
N VAL A 453 9.88 -0.87 1.41
CA VAL A 453 11.27 -0.47 1.18
C VAL A 453 11.57 0.78 2.00
N ILE A 454 10.67 1.75 1.95
CA ILE A 454 10.69 2.94 2.81
C ILE A 454 9.26 3.46 2.95
N THR A 455 8.96 4.06 4.09
CA THR A 455 7.84 5.00 4.25
C THR A 455 8.45 6.37 4.45
N LEU A 456 8.15 7.32 3.58
CA LEU A 456 8.65 8.68 3.72
C LEU A 456 7.99 9.34 4.94
N GLY A 457 8.80 9.83 5.87
CA GLY A 457 8.37 10.71 6.96
C GLY A 457 8.50 12.19 6.57
N ALA A 458 8.43 13.08 7.57
CA ALA A 458 8.57 14.51 7.35
C ALA A 458 9.81 14.85 6.49
N PRO A 459 9.71 15.78 5.52
CA PRO A 459 8.59 16.69 5.28
C PRO A 459 7.54 16.16 4.29
N PHE A 460 7.54 14.85 3.96
CA PHE A 460 6.51 14.26 3.11
C PHE A 460 5.12 14.66 3.58
N TYR A 461 4.25 15.00 2.62
CA TYR A 461 2.92 15.47 2.95
C TYR A 461 1.86 14.67 2.23
N TYR A 462 1.07 13.95 3.02
CA TYR A 462 -0.19 13.38 2.58
C TYR A 462 -1.24 14.50 2.55
N MET A 463 -1.76 14.79 1.36
CA MET A 463 -2.88 15.71 1.20
C MET A 463 -4.18 14.93 0.99
N PRO A 464 -5.11 14.96 1.94
CA PRO A 464 -6.40 14.33 1.74
C PRO A 464 -7.13 15.01 0.57
N LYS A 465 -7.85 14.23 -0.26
CA LYS A 465 -8.53 14.69 -1.50
C LYS A 465 -7.63 15.29 -2.59
N SER A 466 -6.31 15.15 -2.46
CA SER A 466 -5.38 15.68 -3.45
C SER A 466 -5.08 14.67 -4.56
N GLU A 467 -4.36 15.12 -5.58
CA GLU A 467 -3.61 14.30 -6.55
C GLU A 467 -2.14 14.15 -6.15
N GLY A 468 -1.65 14.95 -5.19
CA GLY A 468 -0.31 14.90 -4.62
C GLY A 468 -0.12 13.75 -3.62
N GLY A 469 1.12 13.54 -3.20
CA GLY A 469 1.58 12.41 -2.39
C GLY A 469 2.88 11.84 -2.95
N LEU A 470 3.13 10.54 -2.78
CA LEU A 470 4.27 9.86 -3.41
C LEU A 470 3.86 9.36 -4.80
N LEU A 471 4.47 9.92 -5.84
CA LEU A 471 4.04 9.75 -7.22
C LEU A 471 5.04 8.90 -8.01
N GLY A 472 5.79 9.50 -8.92
CA GLY A 472 6.69 8.82 -9.84
C GLY A 472 7.83 8.09 -9.15
N LEU A 473 8.31 7.04 -9.85
CA LEU A 473 9.37 6.13 -9.45
C LEU A 473 10.20 5.78 -10.68
N ALA A 474 11.53 5.80 -10.55
CA ALA A 474 12.43 5.15 -11.51
C ALA A 474 13.64 4.57 -10.77
N LEU A 475 14.09 3.39 -11.18
CA LEU A 475 15.34 2.80 -10.75
C LEU A 475 16.46 3.27 -11.66
N ASP A 476 17.63 3.51 -11.08
CA ASP A 476 18.82 3.87 -11.85
C ASP A 476 19.19 2.75 -12.85
N PRO A 477 19.67 3.06 -14.08
CA PRO A 477 20.06 2.02 -15.02
C PRO A 477 21.19 1.11 -14.48
N ASN A 478 21.99 1.61 -13.53
CA ASN A 478 23.02 0.86 -12.82
C ASN A 478 22.54 0.34 -11.45
N PHE A 479 21.24 0.17 -11.24
CA PHE A 479 20.63 -0.23 -9.96
C PHE A 479 21.28 -1.47 -9.33
N ALA A 480 21.68 -2.45 -10.14
CA ALA A 480 22.36 -3.66 -9.68
C ALA A 480 23.69 -3.41 -8.92
N THR A 481 24.26 -2.22 -9.07
CA THR A 481 25.52 -1.83 -8.40
C THR A 481 25.31 -0.66 -7.44
N ASN A 482 24.54 0.36 -7.85
CA ASN A 482 24.39 1.58 -7.09
C ASN A 482 23.11 1.62 -6.25
N HIS A 483 22.16 0.72 -6.46
CA HIS A 483 20.92 0.63 -5.69
C HIS A 483 20.16 1.97 -5.57
N TYR A 484 20.27 2.86 -6.56
CA TYR A 484 19.60 4.16 -6.52
C TYR A 484 18.17 4.08 -7.04
N ILE A 485 17.25 4.67 -6.27
CA ILE A 485 15.83 4.80 -6.60
C ILE A 485 15.50 6.28 -6.63
N TYR A 486 14.88 6.77 -7.69
CA TYR A 486 14.40 8.14 -7.82
C TYR A 486 12.90 8.16 -7.55
N VAL A 487 12.44 9.09 -6.70
CA VAL A 487 11.01 9.27 -6.44
C VAL A 487 10.61 10.73 -6.50
N TYR A 488 9.42 10.99 -7.03
CA TYR A 488 8.76 12.29 -7.02
C TYR A 488 7.72 12.31 -5.90
N HIS A 489 7.71 13.33 -5.04
CA HIS A 489 6.66 13.45 -4.04
C HIS A 489 6.31 14.88 -3.63
N SER A 490 5.09 15.04 -3.11
CA SER A 490 4.61 16.26 -2.46
C SER A 490 5.12 16.36 -1.02
N TYR A 491 5.37 17.59 -0.57
CA TYR A 491 5.92 17.87 0.76
C TYR A 491 5.47 19.24 1.27
N LYS A 492 5.61 19.47 2.59
CA LYS A 492 5.40 20.78 3.20
C LYS A 492 6.72 21.53 3.34
N THR A 493 6.78 22.73 2.78
CA THR A 493 7.91 23.66 3.00
C THR A 493 7.92 24.16 4.44
N SER A 494 9.03 24.77 4.87
CA SER A 494 9.16 25.34 6.21
C SER A 494 8.15 26.47 6.50
N ASP A 495 7.63 27.14 5.47
CA ASP A 495 6.55 28.12 5.55
C ASP A 495 5.15 27.51 5.34
N ASN A 496 5.03 26.18 5.44
CA ASN A 496 3.80 25.40 5.40
C ASN A 496 3.04 25.45 4.05
N LYS A 497 3.72 25.83 2.96
CA LYS A 497 3.20 25.68 1.60
C LYS A 497 3.38 24.26 1.11
N VAL A 498 2.53 23.86 0.18
CA VAL A 498 2.67 22.59 -0.52
C VAL A 498 3.56 22.81 -1.71
N ALA A 499 4.55 21.94 -1.87
CA ALA A 499 5.42 21.89 -3.03
C ALA A 499 5.67 20.43 -3.41
N ASN A 500 6.24 20.23 -4.59
CA ASN A 500 6.74 18.94 -5.04
C ASN A 500 8.27 18.95 -5.13
N GLN A 501 8.85 17.75 -5.08
CA GLN A 501 10.28 17.55 -5.23
C GLN A 501 10.59 16.18 -5.82
N VAL A 502 11.81 16.05 -6.36
CA VAL A 502 12.39 14.77 -6.75
C VAL A 502 13.57 14.49 -5.83
N VAL A 503 13.58 13.29 -5.27
CA VAL A 503 14.65 12.82 -4.40
C VAL A 503 15.22 11.49 -4.92
N ARG A 504 16.47 11.23 -4.55
CA ARG A 504 17.13 9.95 -4.73
C ARG A 504 17.20 9.25 -3.38
N LEU A 505 16.86 7.98 -3.38
CA LEU A 505 16.97 7.05 -2.29
C LEU A 505 18.10 6.07 -2.58
N LYS A 506 18.73 5.55 -1.53
CA LYS A 506 19.69 4.44 -1.60
C LYS A 506 19.07 3.20 -0.99
N GLU A 507 18.87 2.17 -1.80
CA GLU A 507 18.38 0.87 -1.39
C GLU A 507 19.52 -0.04 -0.88
N ASN A 508 19.19 -0.88 0.09
CA ASN A 508 20.00 -1.96 0.62
C ASN A 508 19.06 -3.03 1.21
N ASN A 509 19.06 -4.23 0.62
CA ASN A 509 18.29 -5.39 1.11
C ASN A 509 16.79 -5.12 1.33
N ASN A 510 16.13 -4.57 0.32
CA ASN A 510 14.71 -4.18 0.32
C ASN A 510 14.36 -3.14 1.40
N LYS A 511 15.34 -2.33 1.81
CA LYS A 511 15.17 -1.13 2.63
C LYS A 511 15.85 0.05 1.96
N ALA A 512 15.35 1.26 2.16
CA ALA A 512 15.99 2.45 1.60
C ALA A 512 16.10 3.59 2.62
N THR A 513 17.03 4.49 2.34
CA THR A 513 17.22 5.77 3.04
C THR A 513 17.24 6.91 2.03
N LEU A 514 16.90 8.12 2.46
CA LEU A 514 17.05 9.32 1.64
C LEU A 514 18.54 9.59 1.42
N ASP A 515 18.97 9.62 0.16
CA ASP A 515 20.36 9.93 -0.21
C ASP A 515 20.51 11.41 -0.56
N LYS A 516 19.62 11.94 -1.43
CA LYS A 516 19.76 13.30 -1.95
C LYS A 516 18.44 13.91 -2.42
N VAL A 517 18.24 15.21 -2.18
CA VAL A 517 17.21 16.00 -2.89
C VAL A 517 17.79 16.51 -4.20
N LEU A 518 17.15 16.22 -5.33
CA LEU A 518 17.65 16.56 -6.66
C LEU A 518 17.10 17.90 -7.16
N ILE A 519 15.81 18.12 -6.96
CA ILE A 519 15.13 19.38 -7.25
C ILE A 519 13.95 19.54 -6.28
N THR A 520 13.65 20.76 -5.89
CA THR A 520 12.61 21.06 -4.90
C THR A 520 11.92 22.39 -5.24
N ASN A 521 10.90 22.76 -4.46
CA ASN A 521 10.08 23.96 -4.67
C ASN A 521 9.36 23.96 -6.03
N LEU A 522 9.07 22.78 -6.59
CA LEU A 522 8.15 22.67 -7.71
C LEU A 522 6.74 22.99 -7.20
N PRO A 523 5.90 23.70 -7.97
CA PRO A 523 4.52 23.95 -7.58
C PRO A 523 3.80 22.66 -7.20
N GLY A 524 3.18 22.63 -6.02
CA GLY A 524 2.46 21.46 -5.53
C GLY A 524 1.12 21.84 -4.93
N ALA A 525 0.14 20.96 -5.10
CA ALA A 525 -1.23 21.32 -4.81
C ALA A 525 -2.24 20.17 -4.74
N VAL A 526 -3.52 20.50 -4.56
CA VAL A 526 -4.63 19.51 -4.50
C VAL A 526 -4.96 18.85 -5.84
N TYR A 527 -4.62 19.46 -6.97
CA TYR A 527 -4.79 18.88 -8.31
C TYR A 527 -3.65 19.29 -9.23
N HIS A 528 -3.45 18.53 -10.30
CA HIS A 528 -2.46 18.75 -11.34
C HIS A 528 -1.02 18.86 -10.82
N ASN A 529 -0.54 17.80 -10.19
CA ASN A 529 0.87 17.69 -9.78
C ASN A 529 1.75 17.04 -10.84
N GLY A 530 1.19 16.52 -11.94
CA GLY A 530 1.94 15.69 -12.88
C GLY A 530 2.54 14.49 -12.17
N GLY A 531 3.88 14.47 -12.04
CA GLY A 531 4.61 13.59 -11.14
C GLY A 531 5.12 12.30 -11.78
N ARG A 532 4.92 12.09 -13.09
CA ARG A 532 5.52 10.93 -13.76
C ARG A 532 7.01 11.15 -13.83
N LEU A 533 7.79 10.12 -13.53
CA LEU A 533 9.23 10.16 -13.48
C LEU A 533 9.77 8.91 -14.16
N LYS A 534 10.73 9.08 -15.08
CA LYS A 534 11.35 8.01 -15.87
C LYS A 534 12.79 8.37 -16.21
N ILE A 535 13.60 7.38 -16.56
CA ILE A 535 14.94 7.59 -17.08
C ILE A 535 14.93 7.34 -18.59
N GLY A 536 15.38 8.34 -19.34
CA GLY A 536 15.43 8.28 -20.79
C GLY A 536 16.63 7.49 -21.32
N PRO A 537 16.63 7.12 -22.61
CA PRO A 537 17.73 6.38 -23.25
C PRO A 537 19.06 7.16 -23.30
N ASP A 538 19.02 8.47 -23.05
CA ASP A 538 20.19 9.35 -22.91
C ASP A 538 20.75 9.40 -21.47
N GLN A 539 20.29 8.49 -20.60
CA GLN A 539 20.68 8.37 -19.20
C GLN A 539 20.39 9.64 -18.39
N LYS A 540 19.28 10.32 -18.71
CA LYS A 540 18.78 11.48 -17.96
C LYS A 540 17.47 11.17 -17.28
N LEU A 541 17.24 11.85 -16.17
CA LEU A 541 16.00 11.79 -15.42
C LEU A 541 14.99 12.76 -16.02
N TYR A 542 13.88 12.25 -16.52
CA TYR A 542 12.75 13.03 -16.99
C TYR A 542 11.60 12.95 -16.01
N PHE A 543 10.96 14.07 -15.75
CA PHE A 543 9.77 14.08 -14.91
C PHE A 543 8.84 15.23 -15.28
N SER A 544 7.58 15.10 -14.90
CA SER A 544 6.52 16.04 -15.24
C SER A 544 5.98 16.77 -14.00
N ASP A 545 5.58 18.02 -14.15
CA ASP A 545 4.89 18.81 -13.12
C ASP A 545 3.68 19.50 -13.75
N GLY A 546 2.52 19.37 -13.10
CA GLY A 546 1.28 19.97 -13.60
C GLY A 546 1.18 21.46 -13.25
N ASN A 547 0.20 22.15 -13.82
CA ASN A 547 0.10 23.61 -13.68
C ASN A 547 -0.69 24.07 -12.44
N TYR A 548 -1.32 23.16 -11.70
CA TYR A 548 -2.30 23.46 -10.63
C TYR A 548 -3.37 24.52 -11.00
N GLY A 549 -3.79 24.56 -12.27
CA GLY A 549 -4.76 25.57 -12.73
C GLY A 549 -4.18 27.00 -12.83
N ASN A 550 -2.89 27.20 -12.55
CA ASN A 550 -2.19 28.43 -12.84
C ASN A 550 -2.02 28.58 -14.36
N LYS A 551 -2.27 29.78 -14.88
CA LYS A 551 -2.17 30.10 -16.30
C LYS A 551 -0.83 30.71 -16.70
N ASP A 552 0.06 30.97 -15.75
CA ASP A 552 1.44 31.40 -16.03
C ASP A 552 2.21 30.24 -16.67
N ASP A 553 2.60 30.40 -17.92
CA ASP A 553 3.36 29.41 -18.67
C ASP A 553 4.85 29.79 -18.83
N THR A 554 5.28 30.93 -18.26
CA THR A 554 6.64 31.45 -18.39
C THR A 554 7.72 30.48 -17.90
N LEU A 555 8.98 30.72 -18.29
CA LEU A 555 10.10 29.89 -17.85
C LEU A 555 10.46 30.08 -16.37
N SER A 556 9.96 31.14 -15.72
CA SER A 556 10.14 31.38 -14.27
C SER A 556 9.15 30.58 -13.42
N PHE A 557 7.99 30.19 -13.97
CA PHE A 557 7.03 29.34 -13.28
C PHE A 557 7.19 27.89 -13.70
N LEU A 558 7.51 27.02 -12.74
CA LEU A 558 7.87 25.63 -13.00
C LEU A 558 6.66 24.69 -13.20
N GLY A 559 5.43 25.16 -12.94
CA GLY A 559 4.24 24.34 -13.17
C GLY A 559 3.92 24.19 -14.65
N GLY A 560 3.36 23.04 -15.04
CA GLY A 560 2.94 22.76 -16.41
C GLY A 560 4.11 22.52 -17.37
N LYS A 561 5.10 21.75 -16.93
CA LYS A 561 6.38 21.52 -17.62
C LYS A 561 6.76 20.04 -17.60
N ILE A 562 7.59 19.65 -18.56
CA ILE A 562 8.43 18.43 -18.47
C ILE A 562 9.86 18.89 -18.24
N PHE A 563 10.57 18.18 -17.38
CA PHE A 563 11.94 18.47 -16.97
C PHE A 563 12.90 17.39 -17.39
N ARG A 564 14.19 17.75 -17.47
CA ARG A 564 15.31 16.84 -17.73
C ARG A 564 16.51 17.21 -16.87
N LEU A 565 16.98 16.25 -16.06
CA LEU A 565 18.15 16.37 -15.18
C LEU A 565 19.17 15.28 -15.48
N ASN A 566 20.44 15.52 -15.17
CA ASN A 566 21.39 14.43 -14.97
C ASN A 566 20.95 13.60 -13.75
N LEU A 567 21.37 12.33 -13.69
CA LEU A 567 21.04 11.42 -12.58
C LEU A 567 21.57 11.86 -11.20
N ASP A 568 22.54 12.80 -11.18
CA ASP A 568 23.03 13.42 -9.95
C ASP A 568 22.24 14.69 -9.54
N GLY A 569 21.23 15.08 -10.32
CA GLY A 569 20.39 16.26 -10.13
C GLY A 569 20.91 17.54 -10.80
N SER A 570 22.11 17.52 -11.42
CA SER A 570 22.60 18.69 -12.15
C SER A 570 21.83 18.90 -13.47
N ILE A 571 21.77 20.15 -13.93
CA ILE A 571 21.08 20.51 -15.18
C ILE A 571 21.99 20.15 -16.37
N PRO A 572 21.53 19.35 -17.34
CA PRO A 572 22.30 19.05 -18.55
C PRO A 572 22.61 20.33 -19.33
N SER A 573 23.84 20.44 -19.84
CA SER A 573 24.29 21.62 -20.60
C SER A 573 23.58 21.79 -21.94
N ASP A 574 22.99 20.71 -22.45
CA ASP A 574 22.22 20.64 -23.70
C ASP A 574 20.69 20.84 -23.50
N ASN A 575 20.24 21.26 -22.31
CA ASN A 575 18.83 21.60 -22.11
C ASN A 575 18.41 22.83 -22.95
N PRO A 576 17.18 22.84 -23.48
CA PRO A 576 16.77 23.77 -24.55
C PRO A 576 16.59 25.23 -24.11
N PHE A 577 16.40 25.48 -22.81
CA PHE A 577 16.21 26.82 -22.25
C PHE A 577 17.45 27.34 -21.51
N GLY A 578 18.62 26.85 -21.90
CA GLY A 578 19.92 27.23 -21.34
C GLY A 578 20.34 26.40 -20.12
N SER A 579 21.62 26.48 -19.79
CA SER A 579 22.29 25.61 -18.80
C SER A 579 21.83 25.78 -17.34
N LYS A 580 20.97 26.77 -17.07
CA LYS A 580 20.39 27.02 -15.73
C LYS A 580 18.92 26.60 -15.63
N SER A 581 18.31 26.12 -16.71
CA SER A 581 16.91 25.73 -16.73
C SER A 581 16.76 24.21 -16.77
N PRO A 582 16.04 23.59 -15.81
CA PRO A 582 15.76 22.16 -15.86
C PRO A 582 14.63 21.82 -16.85
N ILE A 583 13.95 22.84 -17.41
CA ILE A 583 12.79 22.67 -18.29
C ILE A 583 13.24 22.05 -19.61
N TYR A 584 12.53 21.01 -20.03
CA TYR A 584 12.69 20.32 -21.31
C TYR A 584 11.61 20.72 -22.32
N SER A 585 10.34 20.80 -21.90
CA SER A 585 9.23 21.34 -22.68
C SER A 585 8.22 22.06 -21.79
N ARG A 586 7.35 22.86 -22.39
CA ARG A 586 6.39 23.73 -21.67
C ARG A 586 5.00 23.74 -22.32
N GLY A 587 4.06 24.34 -21.61
CA GLY A 587 2.68 24.47 -22.08
C GLY A 587 1.88 23.20 -21.85
N HIS A 588 2.10 22.57 -20.68
CA HIS A 588 1.41 21.36 -20.26
C HIS A 588 0.41 21.68 -19.15
N ARG A 589 -0.70 20.94 -19.07
CA ARG A 589 -1.74 21.03 -18.04
C ARG A 589 -1.45 20.07 -16.89
N ASN A 590 -1.52 18.76 -17.14
CA ASN A 590 -1.29 17.73 -16.11
C ASN A 590 -0.76 16.41 -16.74
N PRO A 591 0.50 16.42 -17.21
CA PRO A 591 1.16 15.28 -17.85
C PRO A 591 1.43 14.14 -16.86
N GLN A 592 0.95 12.92 -17.15
CA GLN A 592 1.02 11.77 -16.21
C GLN A 592 1.55 10.47 -16.82
N GLY A 593 2.02 10.47 -18.06
CA GLY A 593 2.72 9.34 -18.66
C GLY A 593 3.89 9.79 -19.52
N LEU A 594 4.96 9.01 -19.53
CA LEU A 594 6.16 9.24 -20.32
C LEU A 594 6.68 7.87 -20.80
N ALA A 595 6.91 7.72 -22.10
CA ALA A 595 7.53 6.52 -22.67
C ALA A 595 8.30 6.84 -23.94
N TRP A 596 9.43 6.17 -24.14
CA TRP A 596 10.21 6.29 -25.38
C TRP A 596 9.84 5.16 -26.34
N GLN A 597 9.60 5.52 -27.59
CA GLN A 597 9.37 4.55 -28.66
C GLN A 597 10.65 3.74 -28.91
N PRO A 598 10.60 2.40 -28.80
CA PRO A 598 11.74 1.54 -29.07
C PRO A 598 12.30 1.74 -30.48
N GLY A 599 13.63 1.80 -30.60
CA GLY A 599 14.35 1.93 -31.88
C GLY A 599 14.47 3.36 -32.41
N THR A 600 13.51 4.24 -32.15
CA THR A 600 13.56 5.66 -32.58
C THR A 600 13.90 6.61 -31.42
N ASN A 601 13.69 6.19 -30.17
CA ASN A 601 13.84 7.00 -28.97
C ASN A 601 12.98 8.28 -28.97
N LEU A 602 11.87 8.28 -29.70
CA LEU A 602 10.90 9.38 -29.65
C LEU A 602 10.15 9.34 -28.31
N LEU A 603 10.15 10.45 -27.56
CA LEU A 603 9.45 10.57 -26.29
C LEU A 603 7.97 10.88 -26.54
N LEU A 604 7.08 9.98 -26.12
CA LEU A 604 5.65 10.22 -26.05
C LEU A 604 5.22 10.52 -24.62
N GLU A 605 4.15 11.28 -24.51
CA GLU A 605 3.57 11.73 -23.25
C GLU A 605 2.04 11.63 -23.32
N SER A 606 1.40 11.43 -22.17
CA SER A 606 -0.06 11.41 -22.04
C SER A 606 -0.56 12.40 -21.00
N GLU A 607 -1.50 13.23 -21.43
CA GLU A 607 -1.91 14.43 -20.71
C GLU A 607 -3.41 14.47 -20.45
N HIS A 608 -3.79 14.96 -19.27
CA HIS A 608 -5.19 15.27 -18.96
C HIS A 608 -5.58 16.66 -19.49
N GLY A 609 -6.56 16.72 -20.37
CA GLY A 609 -7.12 17.98 -20.89
C GLY A 609 -8.21 18.59 -20.02
N GLU A 610 -8.74 19.75 -20.41
CA GLU A 610 -9.91 20.34 -19.78
C GLU A 610 -11.19 19.66 -20.31
N SER A 611 -11.98 19.07 -19.41
CA SER A 611 -13.32 18.50 -19.66
C SER A 611 -13.48 17.40 -20.73
N SER A 612 -12.49 17.06 -21.57
CA SER A 612 -12.42 15.82 -22.40
C SER A 612 -11.22 15.77 -23.32
N HIS A 613 -10.52 16.89 -23.57
CA HIS A 613 -9.41 17.03 -24.52
C HIS A 613 -8.11 16.35 -24.04
N ASP A 614 -8.19 15.12 -23.52
CA ASP A 614 -7.02 14.35 -23.12
C ASP A 614 -6.13 14.04 -24.33
N GLU A 615 -4.81 14.11 -24.16
CA GLU A 615 -3.86 14.09 -25.30
C GLU A 615 -2.84 12.97 -25.20
N ILE A 616 -2.33 12.56 -26.36
CA ILE A 616 -1.03 11.90 -26.50
C ILE A 616 -0.12 12.80 -27.32
N ASN A 617 1.00 13.22 -26.74
CA ASN A 617 1.92 14.19 -27.33
C ASN A 617 3.23 13.54 -27.78
N LEU A 618 3.83 14.05 -28.85
CA LEU A 618 5.23 13.80 -29.20
C LEU A 618 6.09 14.90 -28.59
N ILE A 619 6.86 14.57 -27.56
CA ILE A 619 7.67 15.54 -26.82
C ILE A 619 8.99 15.84 -27.53
N GLN A 620 9.25 17.12 -27.76
CA GLN A 620 10.47 17.64 -28.37
C GLN A 620 11.10 18.73 -27.48
N PRO A 621 12.45 18.79 -27.41
CA PRO A 621 13.14 19.76 -26.57
C PRO A 621 12.84 21.19 -27.01
N GLY A 622 12.37 22.02 -26.07
CA GLY A 622 12.12 23.44 -26.30
C GLY A 622 10.73 23.78 -26.81
N ASN A 623 9.93 22.77 -27.19
CA ASN A 623 8.61 22.99 -27.77
C ASN A 623 7.56 23.43 -26.74
N HIS A 624 6.50 24.05 -27.25
CA HIS A 624 5.32 24.50 -26.51
C HIS A 624 4.09 23.69 -26.91
N TYR A 625 3.33 23.17 -25.94
CA TYR A 625 2.17 22.28 -26.13
C TYR A 625 0.83 22.99 -25.88
N GLY A 626 0.75 24.27 -26.22
CA GLY A 626 -0.52 25.03 -26.24
C GLY A 626 -1.09 25.51 -24.90
N TRP A 627 -1.09 24.69 -23.84
CA TRP A 627 -1.79 25.04 -22.59
C TRP A 627 -1.15 26.28 -21.92
N PRO A 628 -1.95 27.21 -21.34
CA PRO A 628 -3.40 27.18 -21.13
C PRO A 628 -4.24 27.81 -22.25
N THR A 629 -3.62 28.20 -23.36
CA THR A 629 -4.31 28.97 -24.41
C THR A 629 -4.97 28.05 -25.43
N TYR A 630 -4.29 26.94 -25.77
CA TYR A 630 -4.71 26.00 -26.81
C TYR A 630 -4.66 24.56 -26.29
N GLU A 631 -5.67 23.75 -26.59
CA GLU A 631 -5.73 22.33 -26.24
C GLU A 631 -6.44 21.52 -27.33
N GLY A 632 -6.12 20.23 -27.41
CA GLY A 632 -6.74 19.27 -28.32
C GLY A 632 -6.72 19.74 -29.78
N GLY A 633 -7.90 19.85 -30.38
CA GLY A 633 -8.06 20.22 -31.78
C GLY A 633 -7.71 21.69 -32.13
N ASP A 634 -7.51 22.55 -31.13
CA ASP A 634 -7.23 23.99 -31.32
C ASP A 634 -5.72 24.31 -31.27
N GLN A 635 -4.84 23.32 -31.42
CA GLN A 635 -3.38 23.50 -31.32
C GLN A 635 -2.67 23.75 -32.67
N ASP A 636 -3.42 23.94 -33.77
CA ASP A 636 -2.86 24.31 -35.09
C ASP A 636 -2.49 25.80 -35.16
N HIS A 637 -1.53 26.20 -34.34
CA HIS A 637 -1.05 27.58 -34.19
C HIS A 637 0.47 27.66 -34.35
N THR A 638 0.97 28.78 -34.87
CA THR A 638 2.41 29.00 -35.06
C THR A 638 3.14 28.92 -33.71
N GLY A 639 4.17 28.07 -33.62
CA GLY A 639 4.97 27.89 -32.41
C GLY A 639 4.35 26.92 -31.38
N ILE A 640 3.16 26.39 -31.65
CA ILE A 640 2.51 25.35 -30.84
C ILE A 640 2.71 23.99 -31.51
N THR A 641 2.98 22.98 -30.70
CA THR A 641 3.07 21.58 -31.13
C THR A 641 1.74 20.91 -30.86
N PRO A 642 0.99 20.48 -31.89
CA PRO A 642 -0.28 19.78 -31.71
C PRO A 642 -0.06 18.34 -31.21
N PRO A 643 -1.10 17.70 -30.63
CA PRO A 643 -0.99 16.36 -30.12
C PRO A 643 -1.00 15.35 -31.28
N LEU A 644 -0.47 14.15 -31.06
CA LEU A 644 -0.59 13.05 -32.02
C LEU A 644 -2.04 12.58 -32.16
N ILE A 645 -2.77 12.62 -31.05
CA ILE A 645 -4.19 12.35 -30.95
C ILE A 645 -4.73 13.02 -29.69
N TYR A 646 -5.99 13.42 -29.72
CA TYR A 646 -6.71 13.90 -28.55
C TYR A 646 -8.09 13.24 -28.47
N ALA A 647 -8.62 13.15 -27.25
CA ALA A 647 -9.97 12.68 -27.00
C ALA A 647 -10.98 13.77 -27.35
N ASN A 648 -12.02 13.39 -28.10
CA ASN A 648 -13.10 14.29 -28.50
C ASN A 648 -14.43 13.73 -27.99
N GLY A 649 -15.13 14.47 -27.12
CA GLY A 649 -16.43 14.09 -26.57
C GLY A 649 -16.42 12.94 -25.56
N THR A 650 -15.25 12.42 -25.18
CA THR A 650 -15.06 11.41 -24.12
C THR A 650 -13.90 11.80 -23.21
N THR A 651 -13.91 11.39 -21.94
CA THR A 651 -12.76 11.61 -21.04
C THR A 651 -12.06 10.29 -20.77
N TRP A 652 -10.81 10.16 -21.22
CA TRP A 652 -9.93 9.03 -20.88
C TRP A 652 -9.36 9.19 -19.47
N ALA A 653 -8.94 10.42 -19.14
CA ALA A 653 -8.07 10.75 -18.01
C ALA A 653 -6.83 9.83 -18.00
N PRO A 654 -5.94 9.97 -19.01
CA PRO A 654 -4.83 9.07 -19.23
C PRO A 654 -3.72 9.33 -18.21
N SER A 655 -3.01 8.26 -17.84
CA SER A 655 -1.93 8.33 -16.84
C SER A 655 -0.72 7.59 -17.36
N GLY A 656 -0.28 6.49 -16.74
CA GLY A 656 0.91 5.77 -17.20
C GLY A 656 0.78 5.22 -18.63
N ILE A 657 1.90 5.23 -19.36
CA ILE A 657 2.01 4.70 -20.72
C ILE A 657 3.26 3.83 -20.85
N THR A 658 3.21 2.83 -21.72
CA THR A 658 4.38 2.03 -22.09
C THR A 658 4.28 1.57 -23.54
N PHE A 659 5.42 1.45 -24.21
CA PHE A 659 5.50 0.68 -25.44
C PHE A 659 5.63 -0.81 -25.11
N VAL A 660 5.07 -1.65 -25.97
CA VAL A 660 5.29 -3.10 -25.95
C VAL A 660 6.46 -3.41 -26.88
N THR A 661 7.42 -4.21 -26.44
CA THR A 661 8.62 -4.55 -27.22
C THR A 661 8.59 -5.98 -27.77
N LYS A 662 7.75 -6.86 -27.21
CA LYS A 662 7.68 -8.28 -27.58
C LYS A 662 6.26 -8.74 -27.96
N GLY A 663 6.20 -9.80 -28.76
CA GLY A 663 4.96 -10.46 -29.13
C GLY A 663 4.07 -9.71 -30.13
N PRO A 664 2.80 -10.13 -30.29
CA PRO A 664 1.91 -9.61 -31.32
C PRO A 664 1.56 -8.11 -31.21
N TRP A 665 1.81 -7.48 -30.07
CA TRP A 665 1.57 -6.05 -29.84
C TRP A 665 2.86 -5.21 -29.90
N ALA A 666 4.00 -5.80 -30.26
CA ALA A 666 5.27 -5.09 -30.33
C ALA A 666 5.15 -3.81 -31.19
N GLY A 667 5.67 -2.69 -30.67
CA GLY A 667 5.59 -1.36 -31.28
C GLY A 667 4.30 -0.59 -30.98
N ASN A 668 3.30 -1.20 -30.35
CA ASN A 668 2.09 -0.50 -29.92
C ASN A 668 2.35 0.26 -28.60
N LEU A 669 1.62 1.36 -28.41
CA LEU A 669 1.58 2.11 -27.16
C LEU A 669 0.36 1.67 -26.34
N LEU A 670 0.56 1.39 -25.05
CA LEU A 670 -0.52 1.14 -24.11
C LEU A 670 -0.70 2.35 -23.20
N VAL A 671 -1.95 2.75 -22.98
CA VAL A 671 -2.31 3.93 -22.19
C VAL A 671 -3.29 3.55 -21.09
N ALA A 672 -2.86 3.66 -19.83
CA ALA A 672 -3.72 3.46 -18.67
C ALA A 672 -4.72 4.62 -18.51
N ASN A 673 -5.98 4.32 -18.23
CA ASN A 673 -7.03 5.33 -18.09
C ASN A 673 -7.74 5.25 -16.74
N LEU A 674 -7.89 6.41 -16.10
CA LEU A 674 -8.54 6.55 -14.82
C LEU A 674 -10.06 6.64 -14.97
N LYS A 675 -10.55 7.72 -15.60
CA LYS A 675 -12.00 7.94 -15.79
C LYS A 675 -12.57 7.03 -16.87
N GLY A 676 -11.79 6.72 -17.91
CA GLY A 676 -12.15 5.75 -18.94
C GLY A 676 -12.20 4.30 -18.45
N LYS A 677 -11.59 3.98 -17.29
CA LYS A 677 -11.59 2.64 -16.66
C LYS A 677 -11.18 1.51 -17.60
N GLN A 678 -10.06 1.69 -18.29
CA GLN A 678 -9.60 0.82 -19.38
C GLN A 678 -8.10 0.98 -19.63
N ILE A 679 -7.56 0.14 -20.52
CA ILE A 679 -6.27 0.37 -21.18
C ILE A 679 -6.55 0.60 -22.66
N ILE A 680 -6.06 1.69 -23.25
CA ILE A 680 -6.14 1.91 -24.70
C ILE A 680 -4.85 1.39 -25.34
N ARG A 681 -4.95 0.44 -26.27
CA ARG A 681 -3.85 0.05 -27.15
C ARG A 681 -3.91 0.84 -28.44
N MET A 682 -2.86 1.59 -28.70
CA MET A 682 -2.71 2.46 -29.87
C MET A 682 -1.63 1.90 -30.79
N VAL A 683 -1.96 1.76 -32.07
CA VAL A 683 -0.98 1.40 -33.11
C VAL A 683 -0.30 2.68 -33.57
N ILE A 684 1.04 2.71 -33.52
CA ILE A 684 1.81 3.85 -34.00
C ILE A 684 2.15 3.62 -35.47
N GLY A 685 1.52 4.41 -36.35
CA GLY A 685 1.88 4.53 -37.75
C GLY A 685 2.99 5.54 -37.97
N GLN A 686 3.39 5.72 -39.24
CA GLN A 686 4.36 6.74 -39.62
C GLN A 686 3.91 7.42 -40.91
N LYS A 687 3.97 8.75 -40.92
CA LYS A 687 3.72 9.58 -42.11
C LYS A 687 4.81 10.63 -42.21
N ASN A 688 5.51 10.68 -43.35
CA ASN A 688 6.60 11.63 -43.61
C ASN A 688 7.67 11.66 -42.50
N GLY A 689 8.05 10.50 -41.96
CA GLY A 689 9.07 10.43 -40.89
C GLY A 689 8.56 10.74 -39.48
N LYS A 690 7.29 11.11 -39.30
CA LYS A 690 6.69 11.42 -38.00
C LYS A 690 5.71 10.31 -37.56
N PRO A 691 5.65 9.97 -36.26
CA PRO A 691 4.67 9.03 -35.75
C PRO A 691 3.25 9.60 -35.91
N THR A 692 2.29 8.72 -36.14
CA THR A 692 0.86 9.07 -36.24
C THR A 692 0.02 8.04 -35.49
N ILE A 693 -1.08 8.46 -34.90
CA ILE A 693 -2.07 7.58 -34.27
C ILE A 693 -3.40 7.81 -34.98
N ASP A 694 -4.00 6.75 -35.50
CA ASP A 694 -5.31 6.81 -36.14
C ASP A 694 -6.42 6.62 -35.10
N SER A 695 -7.28 7.61 -34.95
CA SER A 695 -8.40 7.61 -34.00
C SER A 695 -9.40 6.48 -34.25
N ASP A 696 -9.52 6.01 -35.50
CA ASP A 696 -10.45 4.95 -35.87
C ASP A 696 -9.89 3.55 -35.55
N SER A 697 -8.62 3.46 -35.15
CA SER A 697 -7.88 2.21 -34.89
C SER A 697 -7.63 1.89 -33.41
N LEU A 698 -8.19 2.70 -32.50
CA LEU A 698 -8.01 2.52 -31.06
C LEU A 698 -8.64 1.21 -30.57
N ASN A 699 -7.88 0.44 -29.79
CA ASN A 699 -8.37 -0.81 -29.19
C ASN A 699 -8.52 -0.64 -27.68
N TYR A 700 -9.76 -0.77 -27.19
CA TYR A 700 -10.09 -0.59 -25.78
C TYR A 700 -10.07 -1.93 -25.05
N LEU A 701 -9.10 -2.11 -24.15
CA LEU A 701 -8.88 -3.33 -23.41
C LEU A 701 -9.42 -3.21 -21.98
N TYR A 702 -10.00 -4.31 -21.48
CA TYR A 702 -10.45 -4.46 -20.09
C TYR A 702 -11.43 -3.38 -19.59
N VAL A 703 -12.26 -2.83 -20.49
CA VAL A 703 -13.24 -1.77 -20.19
C VAL A 703 -14.11 -2.15 -18.99
N ASN A 704 -14.11 -1.29 -17.96
CA ASN A 704 -14.83 -1.44 -16.69
C ASN A 704 -14.49 -2.70 -15.86
N LYS A 705 -13.50 -3.50 -16.25
CA LYS A 705 -13.18 -4.77 -15.56
C LYS A 705 -12.44 -4.57 -14.25
N TYR A 706 -11.49 -3.63 -14.21
CA TYR A 706 -10.63 -3.36 -13.06
C TYR A 706 -10.86 -1.99 -12.42
N GLY A 707 -11.84 -1.23 -12.93
CA GLY A 707 -12.03 0.16 -12.55
C GLY A 707 -10.94 1.07 -13.12
N ARG A 708 -10.47 2.03 -12.33
CA ARG A 708 -9.49 3.04 -12.69
C ARG A 708 -8.09 2.41 -12.78
N ILE A 709 -7.37 2.62 -13.88
CA ILE A 709 -6.01 2.09 -14.08
C ILE A 709 -5.01 3.26 -14.14
N ARG A 710 -3.93 3.18 -13.38
CA ARG A 710 -3.03 4.31 -13.06
C ARG A 710 -1.66 4.25 -13.71
N ASP A 711 -1.08 3.05 -13.81
CA ASP A 711 0.19 2.87 -14.49
C ASP A 711 0.18 1.55 -15.24
N ILE A 712 0.96 1.48 -16.31
CA ILE A 712 1.21 0.26 -17.06
C ILE A 712 2.66 0.28 -17.56
N VAL A 713 3.39 -0.81 -17.33
CA VAL A 713 4.82 -0.93 -17.65
C VAL A 713 5.10 -2.33 -18.18
N GLU A 714 5.96 -2.43 -19.20
CA GLU A 714 6.49 -3.73 -19.66
C GLU A 714 7.71 -4.14 -18.82
N ALA A 715 7.70 -5.36 -18.31
CA ALA A 715 8.81 -5.97 -17.59
C ALA A 715 9.86 -6.55 -18.57
N PRO A 716 11.12 -6.78 -18.15
CA PRO A 716 12.15 -7.35 -19.01
C PRO A 716 11.79 -8.69 -19.67
N ASP A 717 10.95 -9.50 -19.03
CA ASP A 717 10.47 -10.78 -19.56
C ASP A 717 9.39 -10.64 -20.65
N GLY A 718 8.92 -9.42 -20.93
CA GLY A 718 7.82 -9.13 -21.87
C GLY A 718 6.42 -9.19 -21.25
N SER A 719 6.30 -9.49 -19.95
CA SER A 719 5.03 -9.34 -19.24
C SER A 719 4.68 -7.86 -19.11
N LEU A 720 3.39 -7.54 -19.14
CA LEU A 720 2.92 -6.18 -18.81
C LEU A 720 2.41 -6.17 -17.38
N TYR A 721 2.65 -5.12 -16.63
CA TYR A 721 2.10 -4.95 -15.29
C TYR A 721 1.34 -3.64 -15.23
N PHE A 722 0.16 -3.65 -14.62
CA PHE A 722 -0.59 -2.44 -14.34
C PHE A 722 -1.10 -2.42 -12.91
N VAL A 723 -1.34 -1.20 -12.42
CA VAL A 723 -1.92 -0.96 -11.10
C VAL A 723 -3.25 -0.20 -11.21
N THR A 724 -4.19 -0.51 -10.32
CA THR A 724 -5.47 0.19 -10.23
C THR A 724 -5.41 1.38 -9.26
N SER A 725 -6.41 2.27 -9.29
CA SER A 725 -6.49 3.46 -8.41
C SER A 725 -7.94 3.77 -7.99
N ASN A 726 -8.62 2.77 -7.44
CA ASN A 726 -10.01 2.74 -7.01
C ASN A 726 -10.19 3.10 -5.53
N ASN A 727 -9.22 2.82 -4.66
CA ASN A 727 -9.29 3.12 -3.24
C ASN A 727 -8.35 4.28 -2.87
N GLY A 728 -8.83 5.24 -2.08
CA GLY A 728 -8.04 6.39 -1.63
C GLY A 728 -7.76 7.48 -2.66
N ASP A 729 -8.21 7.32 -3.92
CA ASP A 729 -8.31 8.38 -4.93
C ASP A 729 -9.64 9.13 -4.75
N LYS A 730 -9.65 10.47 -4.88
CA LYS A 730 -10.85 11.30 -4.70
C LYS A 730 -12.02 10.92 -5.60
N ASN A 731 -11.73 10.30 -6.75
CA ASN A 731 -12.71 9.85 -7.75
C ASN A 731 -12.83 8.32 -7.80
N GLY A 732 -12.26 7.62 -6.82
CA GLY A 732 -12.36 6.17 -6.66
C GLY A 732 -13.73 5.73 -6.15
N ASP A 733 -14.05 4.45 -6.34
CA ASP A 733 -15.27 3.83 -5.81
C ASP A 733 -15.04 3.07 -4.49
N GLY A 734 -13.82 3.12 -3.95
CA GLY A 734 -13.43 2.47 -2.70
C GLY A 734 -13.07 0.99 -2.82
N THR A 735 -13.18 0.38 -4.01
CA THR A 735 -12.79 -1.03 -4.19
C THR A 735 -11.26 -1.20 -4.05
N PRO A 736 -10.77 -2.32 -3.47
CA PRO A 736 -9.34 -2.50 -3.21
C PRO A 736 -8.47 -2.43 -4.47
N ASP A 737 -7.32 -1.75 -4.35
CA ASP A 737 -6.38 -1.64 -5.44
C ASP A 737 -5.50 -2.88 -5.62
N LYS A 738 -5.09 -3.13 -6.86
CA LYS A 738 -4.40 -4.34 -7.29
C LYS A 738 -3.17 -4.02 -8.13
N LEU A 739 -2.17 -4.88 -8.03
CA LEU A 739 -1.12 -5.05 -9.02
C LEU A 739 -1.48 -6.28 -9.86
N VAL A 740 -1.64 -6.08 -11.17
CA VAL A 740 -2.03 -7.12 -12.10
C VAL A 740 -0.93 -7.30 -13.15
N ARG A 741 -0.52 -8.55 -13.36
CA ARG A 741 0.37 -8.96 -14.44
C ARG A 741 -0.46 -9.45 -15.61
N LEU A 742 -0.10 -9.07 -16.82
CA LEU A 742 -0.54 -9.67 -18.07
C LEU A 742 0.60 -10.57 -18.53
N ALA A 743 0.49 -11.87 -18.24
CA ALA A 743 1.50 -12.86 -18.57
C ALA A 743 1.45 -13.20 -20.07
N PRO A 744 2.59 -13.21 -20.80
CA PRO A 744 2.61 -13.55 -22.21
C PRO A 744 2.12 -14.98 -22.48
N ASN A 745 1.31 -15.16 -23.53
CA ASN A 745 0.82 -16.46 -24.02
C ASN A 745 1.51 -16.92 -25.32
N PHE A 746 2.59 -16.27 -25.73
CA PHE A 746 3.30 -16.53 -26.99
C PHE A 746 4.71 -17.08 -26.77
#